data_AF-A0A9P5T549-F1
#
_entry.id   AF-A0A9P5T549-F1
#
_cell.length_a   1.000
_cell.length_b   1.000
_cell.length_c   1.000
_cell.angle_alpha   90.00
_cell.angle_beta   90.00
_cell.angle_gamma   90.00
#
_symmetry.space_group_name_H-M   'P 1'
#
loop_
_entity.id
_entity.type
_entity.pdbx_description
1 polymer ?
#
loop_
_entity_poly.entity_id
_entity_poly.type
_entity_poly.pdbx_seq_one_letter_code
_entity_poly.pdbx_strand_id
1 'polypeptide(L)'
;MVTGRYLQIWRLEGGATSEQFELELVWVLQEEDEVRHPSSDICVRNIRYARGNTSGTQIELSLTSPAWFRRLRRLPDDPHQRNQETITIPVSELDTLSIPEEYRVRQGIRGVVDMYMNGDSKCQKRATQYLRTLVRPSSYNPISCIVTLCRLWKSGEKTYFEQIMSDLLPVDKITWVPNTNGDESANPLMILIKRAETEPNTIGVAKVIMEYCVSHANSARNLSFLAPIFESMNDVMTLFPHEALQCLSRIAFIPVKERSYVIDNHTIVHPPRVRLDPWRTYKKPLYKTKDPIMHLNVSPKKPDPSNDKFTHPVFMASFDALWFYHSKEAKFSHSGVTGSRATEWTPPAIDEPDQPAEVKKATRSKSLLFTLLHSLNPVGNIYVECYDFNLEFFDNPAIAALVDYKWNTIGFTYWLVRFVCQCVYYILILFAALMQVYHSDSILVLVGVFVAITTMAAIFIWLEILQALQSWSKYKGSSYNLVDLLAFVIPMAASIQQLVIIYKEDPHGNSRILSFSVLVVFIHMLFELRINKNVCKYVSIIQQAIVEIQVFFFIFASGIVAFTISMLHMLRACPVGNGGCASSADASGSTDGPNFPRHFLGALSATYFFMGGRYDSVSDELDSTDWAFHLMMVIFFFFTVILMLNVLIALINVAFTKGDDGWRLAWVESRLRYIELAENMSYQIPGFRETYNCFPKEIYFTATARQVKEYQQKH
;
A
#
# COMPACT_ATOMS: atom_id res chain seq x y z
N MET A 1 46.89 1.67 -15.45
CA MET A 1 47.73 2.40 -14.46
C MET A 1 46.94 3.62 -13.98
N VAL A 2 47.11 4.01 -12.71
CA VAL A 2 46.66 5.33 -12.20
C VAL A 2 47.92 6.17 -12.00
N THR A 3 48.34 6.84 -13.06
CA THR A 3 49.26 7.98 -12.98
C THR A 3 48.38 9.20 -13.14
N GLY A 4 48.56 10.24 -12.32
CA GLY A 4 47.66 11.40 -12.27
C GLY A 4 47.16 11.90 -13.65
N ARG A 5 45.95 12.47 -13.64
CA ARG A 5 45.21 13.07 -14.77
C ARG A 5 44.81 12.16 -15.95
N TYR A 6 45.19 10.88 -15.98
CA TYR A 6 44.77 9.95 -17.02
C TYR A 6 44.45 8.56 -16.47
N LEU A 7 43.24 8.07 -16.73
CA LEU A 7 42.94 6.65 -16.59
C LEU A 7 43.15 5.97 -17.95
N GLN A 8 44.13 5.07 -18.02
CA GLN A 8 44.34 4.22 -19.18
C GLN A 8 44.07 2.77 -18.81
N ILE A 9 43.09 2.18 -19.52
CA ILE A 9 42.75 0.76 -19.42
C ILE A 9 43.38 0.06 -20.61
N TRP A 10 44.28 -0.87 -20.28
CA TRP A 10 45.01 -1.68 -21.24
C TRP A 10 44.54 -3.11 -21.11
N ARG A 11 44.20 -3.74 -22.23
CA ARG A 11 43.93 -5.16 -22.30
C ARG A 11 45.15 -5.85 -22.88
N LEU A 12 45.69 -6.82 -22.15
CA LEU A 12 46.79 -7.65 -22.60
C LEU A 12 46.20 -8.94 -23.20
N GLU A 13 46.28 -9.12 -24.51
CA GLU A 13 45.94 -10.41 -25.14
C GLU A 13 47.23 -11.16 -25.50
N GLY A 14 47.34 -12.40 -25.01
CA GLY A 14 48.45 -13.28 -25.33
C GLY A 14 47.96 -14.73 -25.44
N GLY A 15 48.29 -15.39 -26.55
CA GLY A 15 48.15 -16.84 -26.66
C GLY A 15 49.20 -17.54 -25.80
N ALA A 16 48.84 -18.69 -25.20
CA ALA A 16 49.63 -19.41 -24.17
C ALA A 16 51.09 -19.78 -24.54
N THR A 17 51.50 -19.59 -25.80
CA THR A 17 52.84 -19.94 -26.31
C THR A 17 53.53 -18.79 -27.06
N SER A 18 52.96 -17.58 -27.04
CA SER A 18 53.52 -16.41 -27.71
C SER A 18 54.33 -15.57 -26.72
N GLU A 19 55.62 -15.35 -26.98
CA GLU A 19 56.43 -14.33 -26.30
C GLU A 19 55.99 -12.89 -26.65
N GLN A 20 55.07 -12.74 -27.61
CA GLN A 20 54.46 -11.48 -27.99
C GLN A 20 53.07 -11.36 -27.38
N PHE A 21 52.91 -10.37 -26.51
CA PHE A 21 51.62 -9.94 -25.98
C PHE A 21 51.17 -8.70 -26.73
N GLU A 22 49.94 -8.69 -27.23
CA GLU A 22 49.34 -7.50 -27.82
C GLU A 22 48.73 -6.66 -26.69
N LEU A 23 49.29 -5.46 -26.47
CA LEU A 23 48.72 -4.47 -25.56
C LEU A 23 47.72 -3.63 -26.36
N GLU A 24 46.44 -3.94 -26.25
CA GLU A 24 45.37 -3.15 -26.86
C GLU A 24 44.99 -2.00 -25.91
N LEU A 25 45.18 -0.76 -26.36
CA LEU A 25 44.67 0.42 -25.67
C LEU A 25 43.17 0.47 -25.85
N VAL A 26 42.42 0.13 -24.80
CA VAL A 26 40.96 0.07 -24.90
C VAL A 26 40.36 1.47 -24.69
N TRP A 27 40.96 2.33 -23.85
CA TRP A 27 40.38 3.63 -23.47
C TRP A 27 41.34 4.64 -22.80
N VAL A 28 41.07 5.96 -22.96
CA VAL A 28 41.73 7.11 -22.28
C VAL A 28 40.68 8.16 -21.85
N LEU A 29 40.68 8.61 -20.59
CA LEU A 29 39.89 9.75 -20.11
C LEU A 29 40.75 10.77 -19.35
N GLN A 30 40.46 12.06 -19.52
CA GLN A 30 41.01 13.22 -18.79
C GLN A 30 39.87 13.96 -18.07
N GLU A 31 40.04 14.34 -16.81
CA GLU A 31 39.15 15.29 -16.10
C GLU A 31 39.90 16.64 -16.01
N GLU A 32 39.24 17.73 -16.39
CA GLU A 32 39.75 19.11 -16.25
C GLU A 32 39.54 19.59 -14.82
N ASP A 33 40.58 20.17 -14.22
CA ASP A 33 40.43 21.07 -13.07
C ASP A 33 40.92 22.46 -13.46
N GLU A 34 40.10 23.45 -13.11
CA GLU A 34 40.29 24.89 -13.26
C GLU A 34 41.60 25.37 -12.62
N VAL A 35 42.66 25.48 -13.41
CA VAL A 35 43.73 26.44 -13.12
C VAL A 35 43.94 27.26 -14.38
N ARG A 36 43.70 28.57 -14.27
CA ARG A 36 43.99 29.57 -15.31
C ARG A 36 45.45 29.47 -15.75
N HIS A 37 45.72 28.70 -16.80
CA HIS A 37 46.95 28.80 -17.57
C HIS A 37 46.61 29.23 -19.00
N PRO A 38 47.13 30.38 -19.48
CA PRO A 38 46.90 30.83 -20.83
C PRO A 38 47.91 30.18 -21.76
N SER A 39 47.67 28.93 -22.18
CA SER A 39 48.26 28.41 -23.42
C SER A 39 47.54 27.15 -23.88
N SER A 40 46.71 27.30 -24.90
CA SER A 40 45.97 26.24 -25.57
C SER A 40 46.88 25.49 -26.55
N ASP A 41 47.67 24.53 -26.07
CA ASP A 41 48.37 23.59 -26.94
C ASP A 41 48.36 22.20 -26.27
N ILE A 42 47.58 21.27 -26.84
CA ILE A 42 47.46 19.88 -26.37
C ILE A 42 48.51 19.04 -27.09
N CYS A 43 49.36 18.36 -26.33
CA CYS A 43 50.37 17.42 -26.83
C CYS A 43 49.83 15.99 -26.78
N VAL A 44 49.58 15.38 -27.95
CA VAL A 44 49.20 13.97 -28.08
C VAL A 44 50.45 13.15 -28.43
N ARG A 45 50.71 12.07 -27.68
CA ARG A 45 51.79 11.12 -27.97
C ARG A 45 51.20 9.74 -28.20
N ASN A 46 51.58 9.10 -29.31
CA ASN A 46 51.17 7.73 -29.60
C ASN A 46 52.14 6.76 -28.92
N ILE A 47 51.61 5.75 -28.26
CA ILE A 47 52.41 4.64 -27.72
C ILE A 47 52.72 3.70 -28.88
N ARG A 48 54.02 3.50 -29.13
CA ARG A 48 54.50 2.71 -30.26
C ARG A 48 54.59 1.22 -29.91
N TYR A 49 54.99 0.91 -28.69
CA TYR A 49 54.89 -0.41 -28.08
C TYR A 49 55.07 -0.29 -26.57
N ALA A 50 54.56 -1.29 -25.86
CA ALA A 50 54.68 -1.43 -24.42
C ALA A 50 55.31 -2.79 -24.13
N ARG A 51 56.38 -2.83 -23.33
CA ARG A 51 57.07 -4.06 -22.96
C ARG A 51 57.02 -4.23 -21.46
N GLY A 52 56.44 -5.34 -21.00
CA GLY A 52 56.57 -5.76 -19.61
C GLY A 52 57.91 -6.46 -19.39
N ASN A 53 58.57 -6.19 -18.27
CA ASN A 53 59.65 -7.06 -17.77
C ASN A 53 59.07 -8.46 -17.48
N THR A 54 59.87 -9.51 -17.70
CA THR A 54 59.59 -10.91 -17.31
C THR A 54 59.09 -11.12 -15.88
N SER A 55 59.37 -10.21 -14.95
CA SER A 55 58.87 -10.24 -13.57
C SER A 55 57.51 -9.57 -13.36
N GLY A 56 56.94 -8.90 -14.38
CA GLY A 56 55.67 -8.15 -14.29
C GLY A 56 55.73 -6.84 -13.47
N THR A 57 56.89 -6.46 -12.94
CA THR A 57 57.05 -5.34 -12.00
C THR A 57 57.37 -4.00 -12.67
N GLN A 58 57.60 -3.98 -13.98
CA GLN A 58 57.85 -2.76 -14.74
C GLN A 58 57.22 -2.87 -16.12
N ILE A 59 56.61 -1.77 -16.55
CA ILE A 59 56.12 -1.61 -17.93
C ILE A 59 56.91 -0.46 -18.54
N GLU A 60 57.62 -0.78 -19.61
CA GLU A 60 58.38 0.14 -20.42
C GLU A 60 57.48 0.60 -21.59
N LEU A 61 57.20 1.90 -21.67
CA LEU A 61 56.39 2.49 -22.73
C LEU A 61 57.27 3.28 -23.68
N SER A 62 57.26 2.92 -24.97
CA SER A 62 57.92 3.70 -26.02
C SER A 62 56.92 4.66 -26.66
N LEU A 63 57.16 5.96 -26.56
CA LEU A 63 56.28 7.01 -27.10
C LEU A 63 56.83 7.60 -28.41
N THR A 64 55.95 8.00 -29.32
CA THR A 64 56.33 8.83 -30.48
C THR A 64 56.58 10.27 -30.04
N SER A 65 57.44 10.99 -30.77
CA SER A 65 57.70 12.42 -30.56
C SER A 65 56.40 13.24 -30.56
N PRO A 66 56.29 14.28 -29.72
CA PRO A 66 55.08 15.06 -29.55
C PRO A 66 54.66 15.76 -30.86
N ALA A 67 53.38 15.63 -31.24
CA ALA A 67 52.79 16.39 -32.33
C ALA A 67 51.86 17.47 -31.75
N TRP A 68 52.16 18.73 -32.02
CA TRP A 68 51.38 19.88 -31.53
C TRP A 68 50.31 20.27 -32.56
N PHE A 69 49.05 20.40 -32.13
CA PHE A 69 47.91 20.52 -33.03
C PHE A 69 47.61 21.99 -33.42
N ARG A 70 48.40 22.59 -34.34
CA ARG A 70 47.93 23.72 -35.16
C ARG A 70 48.70 23.87 -36.49
N ARG A 71 47.94 23.87 -37.60
CA ARG A 71 48.34 24.16 -38.99
C ARG A 71 49.24 23.12 -39.66
N LEU A 72 48.62 22.04 -40.16
CA LEU A 72 49.15 21.29 -41.29
C LEU A 72 49.03 22.14 -42.58
N ARG A 73 50.03 22.99 -42.83
CA ARG A 73 50.42 23.37 -44.19
C ARG A 73 51.74 22.69 -44.47
N ARG A 74 51.70 21.82 -45.49
CA ARG A 74 52.77 21.02 -46.08
C ARG A 74 54.19 21.56 -45.78
N LEU A 75 54.96 20.77 -45.05
CA LEU A 75 56.41 20.71 -45.19
C LEU A 75 56.79 19.25 -45.47
N PRO A 76 57.80 18.98 -46.32
CA PRO A 76 58.18 17.62 -46.69
C PRO A 76 58.86 16.91 -45.53
N ASP A 77 58.63 15.60 -45.45
CA ASP A 77 59.26 14.68 -44.51
C ASP A 77 60.80 14.76 -44.56
N ASP A 78 61.42 14.98 -43.39
CA ASP A 78 62.83 14.68 -43.15
C ASP A 78 62.91 13.40 -42.28
N PRO A 79 63.45 12.27 -42.78
CA PRO A 79 63.36 10.97 -42.12
C PRO A 79 64.38 10.72 -41.01
N HIS A 80 65.25 11.68 -40.66
CA HIS A 80 66.36 11.42 -39.72
C HIS A 80 66.40 12.36 -38.50
N GLN A 81 65.43 12.21 -37.59
CA GLN A 81 65.63 12.24 -36.12
C GLN A 81 64.27 12.16 -35.42
N ARG A 82 63.86 10.96 -34.98
CA ARG A 82 62.79 10.80 -33.99
C ARG A 82 63.42 10.45 -32.66
N ASN A 83 63.52 11.43 -31.76
CA ASN A 83 63.84 11.19 -30.36
C ASN A 83 62.74 10.30 -29.77
N GLN A 84 63.08 9.04 -29.49
CA GLN A 84 62.25 8.13 -28.73
C GLN A 84 62.44 8.42 -27.25
N GLU A 85 61.34 8.74 -26.58
CA GLU A 85 61.33 8.91 -25.13
C GLU A 85 60.74 7.62 -24.54
N THR A 86 61.57 6.90 -23.81
CA THR A 86 61.19 5.67 -23.13
C THR A 86 60.85 6.02 -21.70
N ILE A 87 59.60 5.80 -21.30
CA ILE A 87 59.16 6.02 -19.92
C ILE A 87 59.08 4.67 -19.23
N THR A 88 59.96 4.48 -18.26
CA THR A 88 59.94 3.34 -17.34
C THR A 88 59.12 3.72 -16.14
N ILE A 89 57.95 3.10 -15.98
CA ILE A 89 57.12 3.31 -14.80
C ILE A 89 57.47 2.20 -13.81
N PRO A 90 58.19 2.49 -12.71
CA PRO A 90 58.33 1.51 -11.67
C PRO A 90 56.94 1.23 -11.12
N VAL A 91 56.57 -0.05 -11.01
CA VAL A 91 55.53 -0.44 -10.05
C VAL A 91 56.17 -0.26 -8.69
N SER A 92 56.30 1.01 -8.26
CA SER A 92 56.56 1.35 -6.87
C SER A 92 55.52 0.60 -6.06
N GLU A 93 55.91 0.13 -4.88
CA GLU A 93 55.04 -0.38 -3.82
C GLU A 93 53.95 0.66 -3.53
N LEU A 94 52.96 0.76 -4.41
CA LEU A 94 51.78 1.56 -4.23
C LEU A 94 50.97 0.76 -3.22
N ASP A 95 50.65 1.39 -2.11
CA ASP A 95 49.63 1.07 -1.11
C ASP A 95 48.22 0.77 -1.69
N THR A 96 48.11 0.41 -2.96
CA THR A 96 46.93 -0.14 -3.66
C THR A 96 46.35 -1.40 -3.02
N LEU A 97 47.05 -2.04 -2.07
CA LEU A 97 46.49 -3.09 -1.22
C LEU A 97 45.58 -2.55 -0.10
N SER A 98 45.58 -1.25 0.18
CA SER A 98 44.74 -0.64 1.23
C SER A 98 43.45 0.01 0.71
N ILE A 99 43.32 0.24 -0.60
CA ILE A 99 42.10 0.84 -1.17
C ILE A 99 41.04 -0.25 -1.34
N PRO A 100 39.87 -0.14 -0.67
CA PRO A 100 38.80 -1.13 -0.80
C PRO A 100 38.42 -1.33 -2.27
N GLU A 101 38.20 -2.58 -2.66
CA GLU A 101 37.80 -2.95 -4.03
C GLU A 101 36.58 -2.15 -4.51
N GLU A 102 35.61 -1.92 -3.61
CA GLU A 102 34.45 -1.06 -3.86
C GLU A 102 34.83 0.33 -4.37
N TYR A 103 35.82 0.96 -3.76
CA TYR A 103 36.27 2.29 -4.18
C TYR A 103 36.90 2.27 -5.57
N ARG A 104 37.69 1.23 -5.87
CA ARG A 104 38.30 1.05 -7.20
C ARG A 104 37.24 0.84 -8.28
N VAL A 105 36.26 -0.03 -8.01
CA VAL A 105 35.12 -0.27 -8.91
C VAL A 105 34.32 1.01 -9.12
N ARG A 106 34.06 1.75 -8.05
CA ARG A 106 33.34 3.04 -8.11
C ARG A 106 34.06 4.07 -8.96
N GLN A 107 35.37 4.26 -8.78
CA GLN A 107 36.15 5.19 -9.58
C GLN A 107 36.23 4.76 -11.05
N GLY A 108 36.39 3.46 -11.31
CA GLY A 108 36.38 2.92 -12.67
C GLY A 108 35.05 3.17 -13.38
N ILE A 109 33.92 2.92 -12.70
CA ILE A 109 32.58 3.18 -13.24
C ILE A 109 32.37 4.67 -13.49
N ARG A 110 32.80 5.54 -12.58
CA ARG A 110 32.71 7.00 -12.76
C ARG A 110 33.47 7.45 -14.01
N GLY A 111 34.71 6.98 -14.18
CA GLY A 111 35.45 7.20 -15.41
C GLY A 111 34.62 6.79 -16.63
N VAL A 112 34.06 5.59 -16.65
CA VAL A 112 33.24 5.12 -17.78
C VAL A 112 31.97 5.94 -18.04
N VAL A 113 31.40 6.58 -17.02
CA VAL A 113 30.27 7.50 -17.19
C VAL A 113 30.73 8.82 -17.81
N ASP A 114 31.81 9.42 -17.32
CA ASP A 114 32.37 10.67 -17.87
C ASP A 114 32.79 10.46 -19.35
N MET A 115 33.30 9.27 -19.63
CA MET A 115 33.62 8.74 -20.95
C MET A 115 32.41 8.68 -21.88
N TYR A 116 31.27 8.21 -21.37
CA TYR A 116 30.01 8.17 -22.10
C TYR A 116 29.47 9.59 -22.38
N MET A 117 29.51 10.46 -21.36
CA MET A 117 28.98 11.83 -21.45
C MET A 117 29.75 12.70 -22.46
N ASN A 118 31.07 12.59 -22.48
CA ASN A 118 31.94 13.40 -23.33
C ASN A 118 32.28 12.72 -24.68
N GLY A 119 31.94 11.44 -24.84
CA GLY A 119 32.28 10.64 -26.00
C GLY A 119 31.31 10.77 -27.17
N ASP A 120 31.79 10.46 -28.38
CA ASP A 120 30.93 10.32 -29.57
C ASP A 120 30.03 9.06 -29.47
N SER A 121 29.11 8.88 -30.42
CA SER A 121 28.19 7.73 -30.42
C SER A 121 28.88 6.35 -30.44
N LYS A 122 30.12 6.26 -30.97
CA LYS A 122 30.90 5.01 -30.99
C LYS A 122 31.52 4.76 -29.60
N CYS A 123 32.00 5.83 -28.98
CA CYS A 123 32.52 5.88 -27.63
C CYS A 123 31.45 5.47 -26.61
N GLN A 124 30.26 6.06 -26.71
CA GLN A 124 29.07 5.73 -25.90
C GLN A 124 28.72 4.24 -26.01
N LYS A 125 28.64 3.70 -27.23
CA LYS A 125 28.38 2.26 -27.44
C LYS A 125 29.43 1.37 -26.80
N ARG A 126 30.72 1.73 -26.86
CA ARG A 126 31.81 0.97 -26.23
C ARG A 126 31.75 1.06 -24.70
N ALA A 127 31.48 2.24 -24.16
CA ALA A 127 31.30 2.45 -22.72
C ALA A 127 30.12 1.61 -22.19
N THR A 128 28.96 1.65 -22.86
CA THR A 128 27.81 0.81 -22.53
C THR A 128 28.16 -0.67 -22.64
N GLN A 129 28.84 -1.10 -23.72
CA GLN A 129 29.24 -2.50 -23.88
C GLN A 129 30.14 -2.97 -22.73
N TYR A 130 31.09 -2.14 -22.31
CA TYR A 130 31.94 -2.42 -21.15
C TYR A 130 31.12 -2.51 -19.86
N LEU A 131 30.28 -1.51 -19.57
CA LEU A 131 29.40 -1.53 -18.39
C LEU A 131 28.48 -2.77 -18.37
N ARG A 132 27.94 -3.20 -19.52
CA ARG A 132 27.14 -4.44 -19.61
C ARG A 132 27.91 -5.68 -19.16
N THR A 133 29.23 -5.74 -19.38
CA THR A 133 30.04 -6.86 -18.87
C THR A 133 30.14 -6.87 -17.34
N LEU A 134 29.98 -5.71 -16.70
CA LEU A 134 30.03 -5.51 -15.25
C LEU A 134 28.65 -5.64 -14.57
N VAL A 135 27.56 -5.60 -15.33
CA VAL A 135 26.19 -5.72 -14.79
C VAL A 135 25.89 -7.13 -14.27
N ARG A 136 26.53 -8.17 -14.83
CA ARG A 136 26.37 -9.54 -14.34
C ARG A 136 27.15 -9.69 -13.03
N PRO A 137 26.50 -9.87 -11.87
CA PRO A 137 27.22 -10.24 -10.67
C PRO A 137 27.87 -11.61 -10.95
N SER A 138 29.19 -11.61 -11.05
CA SER A 138 29.96 -12.85 -10.96
C SER A 138 30.22 -13.12 -9.48
N SER A 139 30.52 -14.37 -9.12
CA SER A 139 30.99 -14.70 -7.77
C SER A 139 32.17 -13.84 -7.28
N TYR A 140 32.87 -13.17 -8.21
CA TYR A 140 34.03 -12.31 -7.95
C TYR A 140 33.71 -10.82 -7.92
N ASN A 141 32.50 -10.37 -8.27
CA ASN A 141 32.12 -8.96 -8.17
C ASN A 141 30.75 -8.84 -7.47
N PRO A 142 30.74 -8.79 -6.13
CA PRO A 142 29.49 -8.75 -5.36
C PRO A 142 28.74 -7.42 -5.53
N ILE A 143 29.39 -6.38 -6.06
CA ILE A 143 28.80 -5.06 -6.21
C ILE A 143 28.24 -4.93 -7.62
N SER A 144 26.90 -4.96 -7.72
CA SER A 144 26.21 -4.69 -8.98
C SER A 144 26.62 -3.32 -9.52
N CYS A 145 27.16 -3.28 -10.74
CA CYS A 145 27.49 -2.04 -11.45
C CYS A 145 26.32 -1.04 -11.45
N ILE A 146 25.09 -1.54 -11.49
CA ILE A 146 23.86 -0.72 -11.45
C ILE A 146 23.75 0.05 -10.14
N VAL A 147 23.99 -0.62 -9.00
CA VAL A 147 23.93 0.00 -7.68
C VAL A 147 24.97 1.13 -7.58
N THR A 148 26.18 0.87 -8.06
CA THR A 148 27.24 1.88 -8.08
C THR A 148 26.89 3.06 -8.98
N LEU A 149 26.30 2.81 -10.16
CA LEU A 149 25.80 3.86 -11.05
C LEU A 149 24.73 4.72 -10.37
N CYS A 150 23.73 4.10 -9.71
CA CYS A 150 22.70 4.83 -8.96
C CYS A 150 23.30 5.70 -7.84
N ARG A 151 24.36 5.24 -7.18
CA ARG A 151 25.08 6.01 -6.14
C ARG A 151 25.93 7.14 -6.72
N LEU A 152 26.43 7.00 -7.95
CA LEU A 152 27.29 7.99 -8.61
C LEU A 152 26.54 9.14 -9.29
N TRP A 153 25.22 9.00 -9.45
CA TRP A 153 24.37 9.97 -10.13
C TRP A 153 24.54 11.41 -9.60
N LYS A 154 24.32 12.42 -10.46
CA LYS A 154 24.26 13.85 -10.12
C LYS A 154 23.14 14.53 -10.94
N SER A 155 22.48 15.55 -10.37
CA SER A 155 21.38 16.29 -11.02
C SER A 155 21.71 16.77 -12.44
N GLY A 156 22.92 17.27 -12.66
CA GLY A 156 23.37 17.84 -13.94
C GLY A 156 23.50 16.82 -15.08
N GLU A 157 23.46 15.52 -14.77
CA GLU A 157 23.80 14.44 -15.70
C GLU A 157 22.57 13.57 -16.06
N LYS A 158 21.37 14.05 -15.73
CA LYS A 158 20.09 13.32 -15.84
C LYS A 158 19.92 12.59 -17.17
N THR A 159 19.97 13.33 -18.28
CA THR A 159 19.66 12.82 -19.61
C THR A 159 20.61 11.69 -20.02
N TYR A 160 21.88 11.83 -19.67
CA TYR A 160 22.89 10.82 -19.95
C TYR A 160 22.68 9.58 -19.09
N PHE A 161 22.40 9.73 -17.80
CA PHE A 161 22.16 8.59 -16.92
C PHE A 161 20.92 7.78 -17.30
N GLU A 162 19.83 8.45 -17.67
CA GLU A 162 18.61 7.78 -18.15
C GLU A 162 18.91 6.99 -19.43
N GLN A 163 19.67 7.58 -20.36
CA GLN A 163 20.08 6.92 -21.60
C GLN A 163 21.05 5.75 -21.34
N ILE A 164 22.05 5.92 -20.47
CA ILE A 164 22.96 4.85 -20.06
C ILE A 164 22.16 3.70 -19.46
N MET A 165 21.24 4.00 -18.54
CA MET A 165 20.43 2.97 -17.89
C MET A 165 19.51 2.26 -18.87
N SER A 166 18.90 2.99 -19.81
CA SER A 166 18.09 2.39 -20.89
C SER A 166 18.93 1.48 -21.79
N ASP A 167 20.17 1.87 -22.08
CA ASP A 167 21.08 1.05 -22.88
C ASP A 167 21.61 -0.16 -22.08
N LEU A 168 21.79 -0.04 -20.77
CA LEU A 168 22.23 -1.13 -19.89
C LEU A 168 21.14 -2.14 -19.58
N LEU A 169 19.90 -1.67 -19.47
CA LEU A 169 18.70 -2.42 -19.13
C LEU A 169 17.71 -2.43 -20.32
N PRO A 170 18.10 -3.02 -21.46
CA PRO A 170 17.22 -3.07 -22.62
C PRO A 170 16.03 -4.01 -22.36
N VAL A 171 14.86 -3.60 -22.85
CA VAL A 171 13.57 -4.28 -22.63
C VAL A 171 13.51 -5.66 -23.29
N ASP A 172 14.29 -5.88 -24.35
CA ASP A 172 14.32 -7.09 -25.19
C ASP A 172 15.37 -8.12 -24.77
N LYS A 173 16.33 -7.76 -23.91
CA LYS A 173 17.43 -8.66 -23.51
C LYS A 173 17.70 -8.62 -22.02
N ILE A 174 17.72 -9.80 -21.40
CA ILE A 174 18.09 -9.97 -19.99
C ILE A 174 19.59 -9.68 -19.83
N THR A 175 19.92 -8.53 -19.24
CA THR A 175 21.29 -8.12 -18.90
C THR A 175 21.57 -8.25 -17.41
N TRP A 176 20.54 -8.02 -16.60
CA TRP A 176 20.54 -8.03 -15.14
C TRP A 176 19.44 -8.92 -14.59
N VAL A 177 19.73 -9.72 -13.57
CA VAL A 177 18.74 -10.43 -12.76
C VAL A 177 18.84 -9.88 -11.34
N PRO A 178 17.75 -9.31 -10.78
CA PRO A 178 17.79 -8.80 -9.42
C PRO A 178 18.11 -9.88 -8.40
N ASN A 179 18.92 -9.55 -7.39
CA ASN A 179 19.17 -10.42 -6.26
C ASN A 179 18.00 -10.27 -5.27
N THR A 180 17.26 -11.36 -5.02
CA THR A 180 16.12 -11.38 -4.09
C THR A 180 16.53 -11.44 -2.62
N ASN A 181 17.80 -11.73 -2.34
CA ASN A 181 18.32 -11.91 -0.98
C ASN A 181 19.29 -10.77 -0.58
N GLY A 182 19.29 -9.68 -1.35
CA GLY A 182 20.17 -8.54 -1.09
C GLY A 182 19.70 -7.73 0.11
N ASP A 183 20.65 -7.09 0.80
CA ASP A 183 20.34 -6.04 1.77
C ASP A 183 19.62 -4.87 1.05
N GLU A 184 18.79 -4.12 1.77
CA GLU A 184 18.05 -2.95 1.23
C GLU A 184 19.01 -1.94 0.57
N SER A 185 20.25 -1.87 1.07
CA SER A 185 21.32 -1.02 0.52
C SER A 185 21.81 -1.44 -0.87
N ALA A 186 21.49 -2.66 -1.30
CA ALA A 186 21.82 -3.22 -2.60
C ALA A 186 20.68 -3.10 -3.62
N ASN A 187 19.49 -2.62 -3.23
CA ASN A 187 18.40 -2.39 -4.16
C ASN A 187 18.60 -1.04 -4.89
N PRO A 188 18.88 -1.05 -6.21
CA PRO A 188 19.14 0.18 -6.95
C PRO A 188 17.91 1.10 -7.03
N LEU A 189 16.70 0.54 -7.02
CA LEU A 189 15.46 1.29 -7.09
C LEU A 189 15.23 2.07 -5.80
N MET A 190 15.46 1.42 -4.65
CA MET A 190 15.41 2.06 -3.32
C MET A 190 16.37 3.24 -3.20
N ILE A 191 17.61 3.10 -3.72
CA ILE A 191 18.61 4.19 -3.74
C ILE A 191 18.10 5.37 -4.57
N LEU A 192 17.54 5.10 -5.75
CA LEU A 192 17.03 6.14 -6.63
C LEU A 192 15.81 6.86 -6.05
N ILE A 193 14.90 6.14 -5.39
CA ILE A 193 13.70 6.73 -4.78
C ILE A 193 14.06 7.64 -3.60
N LYS A 194 14.93 7.17 -2.70
CA LYS A 194 15.44 8.00 -1.60
C LYS A 194 16.09 9.29 -2.11
N ARG A 195 16.73 9.22 -3.28
CA ARG A 195 17.32 10.41 -3.91
C ARG A 195 16.30 11.27 -4.65
N ALA A 196 15.25 10.66 -5.18
CA ALA A 196 14.15 11.36 -5.82
C ALA A 196 13.36 12.24 -4.84
N GLU A 197 13.40 11.97 -3.53
CA GLU A 197 12.89 12.88 -2.49
C GLU A 197 13.53 14.27 -2.57
N THR A 198 14.85 14.33 -2.76
CA THR A 198 15.59 15.60 -2.88
C THR A 198 15.66 16.11 -4.31
N GLU A 199 15.66 15.20 -5.28
CA GLU A 199 15.87 15.50 -6.69
C GLU A 199 14.82 14.76 -7.55
N PRO A 200 13.59 15.30 -7.69
CA PRO A 200 12.45 14.60 -8.32
C PRO A 200 12.73 14.08 -9.74
N ASN A 201 13.67 14.71 -10.44
CA ASN A 201 14.14 14.28 -11.76
C ASN A 201 14.72 12.86 -11.81
N THR A 202 15.17 12.31 -10.67
CA THR A 202 15.71 10.94 -10.57
C THR A 202 14.68 9.87 -10.92
N ILE A 203 13.39 10.19 -10.83
CA ILE A 203 12.30 9.26 -11.12
C ILE A 203 12.34 8.70 -12.54
N GLY A 204 12.87 9.46 -13.51
CA GLY A 204 13.03 8.98 -14.89
C GLY A 204 13.93 7.74 -14.97
N VAL A 205 15.03 7.74 -14.20
CA VAL A 205 15.94 6.59 -14.13
C VAL A 205 15.29 5.41 -13.40
N ALA A 206 14.59 5.68 -12.30
CA ALA A 206 13.84 4.65 -11.58
C ALA A 206 12.77 3.99 -12.47
N LYS A 207 12.10 4.78 -13.31
CA LYS A 207 11.14 4.29 -14.31
C LYS A 207 11.77 3.31 -15.28
N VAL A 208 12.96 3.60 -15.81
CA VAL A 208 13.70 2.66 -16.69
C VAL A 208 13.93 1.31 -16.00
N ILE A 209 14.34 1.31 -14.73
CA ILE A 209 14.54 0.07 -13.96
C ILE A 209 13.21 -0.67 -13.75
N MET A 210 12.14 0.05 -13.36
CA MET A 210 10.82 -0.54 -13.17
C MET A 210 10.31 -1.17 -14.49
N GLU A 211 10.43 -0.46 -15.61
CA GLU A 211 10.00 -0.96 -16.92
C GLU A 211 10.79 -2.19 -17.36
N TYR A 212 12.11 -2.22 -17.12
CA TYR A 212 12.95 -3.39 -17.35
C TYR A 212 12.47 -4.59 -16.54
N CYS A 213 12.31 -4.42 -15.22
CA CYS A 213 11.88 -5.47 -14.32
C CYS A 213 10.50 -6.03 -14.70
N VAL A 214 9.54 -5.16 -15.00
CA VAL A 214 8.18 -5.55 -15.42
C VAL A 214 8.19 -6.25 -16.77
N SER A 215 8.96 -5.74 -17.75
CA SER A 215 9.04 -6.37 -19.07
C SER A 215 9.63 -7.78 -18.98
N HIS A 216 10.72 -7.95 -18.25
CA HIS A 216 11.37 -9.25 -18.11
C HIS A 216 10.59 -10.21 -17.22
N ALA A 217 9.88 -9.72 -16.19
CA ALA A 217 8.94 -10.56 -15.45
C ALA A 217 7.87 -11.16 -16.37
N ASN A 218 7.34 -10.36 -17.30
CA ASN A 218 6.34 -10.80 -18.28
C ASN A 218 6.91 -11.72 -19.37
N SER A 219 8.06 -11.36 -19.96
CA SER A 219 8.66 -12.11 -21.07
C SER A 219 9.32 -13.41 -20.61
N ALA A 220 10.06 -13.37 -19.50
CA ALA A 220 10.73 -14.53 -18.91
C ALA A 220 9.81 -15.37 -18.01
N ARG A 221 8.60 -14.87 -17.70
CA ARG A 221 7.60 -15.54 -16.86
C ARG A 221 8.15 -15.88 -15.47
N ASN A 222 8.80 -14.89 -14.85
CA ASN A 222 9.49 -15.06 -13.58
C ASN A 222 9.28 -13.83 -12.67
N LEU A 223 8.63 -14.03 -11.52
CA LEU A 223 8.34 -12.96 -10.56
C LEU A 223 9.58 -12.44 -9.83
N SER A 224 10.71 -13.15 -9.86
CA SER A 224 11.94 -12.70 -9.17
C SER A 224 12.45 -11.35 -9.70
N PHE A 225 12.12 -10.99 -10.94
CA PHE A 225 12.44 -9.69 -11.50
C PHE A 225 11.70 -8.53 -10.82
N LEU A 226 10.58 -8.80 -10.15
CA LEU A 226 9.78 -7.78 -9.45
C LEU A 226 10.25 -7.53 -8.01
N ALA A 227 11.16 -8.33 -7.46
CA ALA A 227 11.61 -8.16 -6.07
C ALA A 227 12.06 -6.72 -5.76
N PRO A 228 12.89 -6.05 -6.60
CA PRO A 228 13.28 -4.67 -6.31
C PRO A 228 12.11 -3.69 -6.27
N ILE A 229 11.09 -3.94 -7.10
CA ILE A 229 9.89 -3.11 -7.20
C ILE A 229 9.07 -3.26 -5.92
N PHE A 230 8.84 -4.48 -5.44
CA PHE A 230 8.06 -4.72 -4.22
C PHE A 230 8.78 -4.18 -2.98
N GLU A 231 10.09 -4.42 -2.85
CA GLU A 231 10.90 -3.89 -1.75
C GLU A 231 10.82 -2.36 -1.65
N SER A 232 10.75 -1.66 -2.78
CA SER A 232 10.66 -0.19 -2.79
C SER A 232 9.25 0.35 -2.99
N MET A 233 8.23 -0.51 -3.12
CA MET A 233 6.89 -0.10 -3.56
C MET A 233 6.25 0.91 -2.59
N ASN A 234 6.46 0.76 -1.29
CA ASN A 234 5.91 1.68 -0.30
C ASN A 234 6.39 3.13 -0.53
N ASP A 235 7.67 3.28 -0.81
CA ASP A 235 8.28 4.59 -1.04
C ASP A 235 7.86 5.14 -2.42
N VAL A 236 7.75 4.29 -3.45
CA VAL A 236 7.20 4.70 -4.76
C VAL A 236 5.75 5.16 -4.62
N MET A 237 4.89 4.42 -3.90
CA MET A 237 3.48 4.78 -3.75
C MET A 237 3.30 6.09 -2.99
N THR A 238 4.14 6.35 -1.99
CA THR A 238 4.09 7.57 -1.18
C THR A 238 4.57 8.79 -1.96
N LEU A 239 5.68 8.67 -2.69
CA LEU A 239 6.33 9.79 -3.37
C LEU A 239 5.86 10.00 -4.82
N PHE A 240 5.53 8.90 -5.51
CA PHE A 240 5.25 8.84 -6.95
C PHE A 240 4.04 7.92 -7.25
N PRO A 241 2.83 8.24 -6.73
CA PRO A 241 1.67 7.36 -6.80
C PRO A 241 1.23 7.02 -8.23
N HIS A 242 1.43 7.93 -9.19
CA HIS A 242 1.08 7.71 -10.59
C HIS A 242 2.00 6.66 -11.24
N GLU A 243 3.30 6.74 -11.01
CA GLU A 243 4.29 5.78 -11.48
C GLU A 243 4.09 4.40 -10.82
N ALA A 244 3.75 4.38 -9.53
CA ALA A 244 3.36 3.15 -8.84
C ALA A 244 2.13 2.51 -9.50
N LEU A 245 1.10 3.30 -9.83
CA LEU A 245 -0.12 2.81 -10.47
C LEU A 245 0.16 2.24 -11.85
N GLN A 246 0.97 2.94 -12.66
CA GLN A 246 1.39 2.47 -13.98
C GLN A 246 2.23 1.18 -13.89
N CYS A 247 3.11 1.08 -12.89
CA CYS A 247 3.91 -0.13 -12.67
C CYS A 247 3.01 -1.30 -12.25
N LEU A 248 2.13 -1.08 -11.28
CA LEU A 248 1.20 -2.08 -10.78
C LEU A 248 0.24 -2.56 -11.87
N SER A 249 -0.29 -1.68 -12.72
CA SER A 249 -1.17 -2.08 -13.83
C SER A 249 -0.48 -3.02 -14.82
N ARG A 250 0.82 -2.82 -15.08
CA ARG A 250 1.58 -3.67 -16.00
C ARG A 250 1.97 -5.03 -15.42
N ILE A 251 1.97 -5.21 -14.10
CA ILE A 251 2.23 -6.52 -13.45
C ILE A 251 0.93 -7.32 -13.21
N ALA A 252 -0.22 -6.80 -13.60
CA ALA A 252 -1.53 -7.43 -13.37
C ALA A 252 -1.66 -8.84 -13.96
N PHE A 253 -0.94 -9.17 -15.04
CA PHE A 253 -1.10 -10.41 -15.78
C PHE A 253 0.23 -11.04 -16.20
N ILE A 254 0.99 -11.54 -15.22
CA ILE A 254 2.25 -12.24 -15.50
C ILE A 254 1.95 -13.72 -15.81
N PRO A 255 2.20 -14.20 -17.04
CA PRO A 255 1.79 -15.54 -17.44
C PRO A 255 2.70 -16.61 -16.82
N VAL A 256 2.12 -17.77 -16.49
CA VAL A 256 2.87 -18.91 -15.94
C VAL A 256 3.84 -19.53 -16.94
N LYS A 257 5.07 -19.85 -16.49
CA LYS A 257 6.08 -20.54 -17.31
C LYS A 257 5.59 -21.92 -17.77
N GLU A 258 5.22 -22.77 -16.83
CA GLU A 258 4.76 -24.14 -17.09
C GLU A 258 3.31 -24.33 -16.64
N ARG A 259 2.38 -23.98 -17.53
CA ARG A 259 0.93 -24.04 -17.26
C ARG A 259 0.47 -25.44 -16.85
N SER A 260 0.91 -26.47 -17.55
CA SER A 260 0.55 -27.88 -17.26
C SER A 260 0.99 -28.28 -15.86
N TYR A 261 2.22 -27.95 -15.48
CA TYR A 261 2.75 -28.25 -14.15
C TYR A 261 1.89 -27.65 -13.02
N VAL A 262 1.50 -26.37 -13.15
CA VAL A 262 0.62 -25.73 -12.16
C VAL A 262 -0.74 -26.41 -12.12
N ILE A 263 -1.33 -26.70 -13.27
CA ILE A 263 -2.63 -27.38 -13.35
C ILE A 263 -2.60 -28.78 -12.75
N ASP A 264 -1.51 -29.52 -12.86
CA ASP A 264 -1.42 -30.87 -12.27
C ASP A 264 -1.11 -30.83 -10.76
N ASN A 265 -0.38 -29.81 -10.31
CA ASN A 265 0.13 -29.71 -8.94
C ASN A 265 -0.59 -28.66 -8.09
N HIS A 266 -1.77 -28.16 -8.49
CA HIS A 266 -2.47 -27.13 -7.72
C HIS A 266 -3.28 -27.67 -6.54
N THR A 267 -3.65 -26.73 -5.67
CA THR A 267 -4.77 -26.83 -4.74
C THR A 267 -5.67 -25.62 -4.94
N ILE A 268 -6.97 -25.84 -5.16
CA ILE A 268 -7.93 -24.75 -5.34
C ILE A 268 -8.31 -24.20 -3.98
N VAL A 269 -8.20 -22.89 -3.82
CA VAL A 269 -8.78 -22.18 -2.68
C VAL A 269 -10.23 -21.86 -3.00
N HIS A 270 -11.14 -22.52 -2.31
CA HIS A 270 -12.57 -22.32 -2.52
C HIS A 270 -13.10 -21.18 -1.66
N PRO A 271 -14.04 -20.37 -2.17
CA PRO A 271 -14.70 -19.39 -1.34
C PRO A 271 -15.44 -20.10 -0.20
N PRO A 272 -15.42 -19.52 1.00
CA PRO A 272 -16.09 -20.07 2.15
C PRO A 272 -17.58 -20.16 1.83
N ARG A 273 -18.15 -21.34 2.05
CA ARG A 273 -19.59 -21.56 1.97
C ARG A 273 -20.02 -21.98 3.36
N VAL A 274 -20.96 -21.25 3.95
CA VAL A 274 -21.64 -21.70 5.16
C VAL A 274 -22.34 -23.01 4.79
N ARG A 275 -21.80 -24.12 5.31
CA ARG A 275 -22.34 -25.46 5.09
C ARG A 275 -22.75 -26.00 6.44
N LEU A 276 -23.93 -26.62 6.47
CA LEU A 276 -24.41 -27.35 7.63
C LEU A 276 -23.53 -28.57 7.95
N ASP A 277 -22.85 -29.12 6.94
CA ASP A 277 -21.85 -30.17 7.11
C ASP A 277 -20.43 -29.59 6.95
N PRO A 278 -19.76 -29.19 8.05
CA PRO A 278 -18.42 -28.61 8.01
C PRO A 278 -17.33 -29.64 7.65
N TRP A 279 -17.63 -30.95 7.70
CA TRP A 279 -16.62 -32.00 7.56
C TRP A 279 -16.40 -32.48 6.13
N ARG A 280 -17.36 -32.26 5.22
CA ARG A 280 -17.26 -32.75 3.83
C ARG A 280 -16.56 -31.76 2.91
N THR A 281 -15.30 -32.05 2.58
CA THR A 281 -14.51 -31.30 1.58
C THR A 281 -15.04 -31.60 0.18
N TYR A 282 -15.98 -30.78 -0.30
CA TYR A 282 -16.42 -30.85 -1.69
C TYR A 282 -15.31 -30.36 -2.63
N LYS A 283 -14.64 -31.30 -3.29
CA LYS A 283 -13.68 -31.01 -4.36
C LYS A 283 -14.47 -30.74 -5.64
N LYS A 284 -14.59 -29.46 -6.02
CA LYS A 284 -15.01 -29.12 -7.39
C LYS A 284 -13.82 -29.33 -8.32
N PRO A 285 -14.00 -30.01 -9.46
CA PRO A 285 -12.92 -30.07 -10.44
C PRO A 285 -12.64 -28.66 -11.00
N LEU A 286 -11.40 -28.44 -11.42
CA LEU A 286 -10.89 -27.12 -11.82
C LEU A 286 -11.76 -26.46 -12.90
N TYR A 287 -12.12 -27.21 -13.95
CA TYR A 287 -12.96 -26.73 -15.08
C TYR A 287 -14.40 -26.34 -14.71
N LYS A 288 -14.90 -26.72 -13.51
CA LYS A 288 -16.22 -26.30 -13.02
C LYS A 288 -16.16 -25.09 -12.08
N THR A 289 -14.96 -24.67 -11.69
CA THR A 289 -14.78 -23.52 -10.81
C THR A 289 -14.67 -22.28 -11.67
N LYS A 290 -15.52 -21.29 -11.41
CA LYS A 290 -15.43 -19.98 -12.07
C LYS A 290 -14.30 -19.21 -11.39
N ASP A 291 -13.37 -18.68 -12.20
CA ASP A 291 -12.23 -17.88 -11.77
C ASP A 291 -11.43 -18.53 -10.60
N PRO A 292 -10.92 -19.77 -10.76
CA PRO A 292 -10.22 -20.46 -9.70
C PRO A 292 -8.94 -19.73 -9.29
N ILE A 293 -8.75 -19.60 -7.97
CA ILE A 293 -7.50 -19.18 -7.36
C ILE A 293 -6.82 -20.42 -6.77
N MET A 294 -5.54 -20.55 -7.05
CA MET A 294 -4.75 -21.76 -6.85
C MET A 294 -3.43 -21.42 -6.16
N HIS A 295 -2.92 -22.37 -5.40
CA HIS A 295 -1.51 -22.39 -4.98
C HIS A 295 -0.90 -23.75 -5.33
N LEU A 296 0.42 -23.80 -5.48
CA LEU A 296 1.12 -25.07 -5.72
C LEU A 296 1.07 -25.97 -4.49
N ASN A 297 1.01 -27.28 -4.71
CA ASN A 297 1.18 -28.23 -3.63
C ASN A 297 2.67 -28.43 -3.37
N VAL A 298 3.06 -28.54 -2.10
CA VAL A 298 4.44 -28.85 -1.70
C VAL A 298 4.87 -30.22 -2.20
N SER A 299 3.92 -31.18 -2.25
CA SER A 299 4.18 -32.51 -2.79
C SER A 299 3.58 -32.64 -4.18
N PRO A 300 4.38 -33.03 -5.19
CA PRO A 300 3.88 -33.22 -6.55
C PRO A 300 2.79 -34.30 -6.57
N LYS A 301 1.69 -34.01 -7.26
CA LYS A 301 0.55 -34.92 -7.42
C LYS A 301 0.66 -35.65 -8.76
N LYS A 302 0.04 -36.83 -8.83
CA LYS A 302 -0.18 -37.49 -10.12
C LYS A 302 -1.13 -36.62 -10.97
N PRO A 303 -0.85 -36.41 -12.27
CA PRO A 303 -1.74 -35.68 -13.16
C PRO A 303 -3.16 -36.23 -13.14
N ASP A 304 -4.16 -35.35 -13.04
CA ASP A 304 -5.57 -35.71 -13.08
C ASP A 304 -6.10 -35.42 -14.50
N PRO A 305 -6.52 -36.43 -15.28
CA PRO A 305 -6.95 -36.23 -16.67
C PRO A 305 -8.21 -35.34 -16.80
N SER A 306 -8.94 -35.10 -15.70
CA SER A 306 -10.04 -34.15 -15.72
C SER A 306 -9.58 -32.70 -15.83
N ASN A 307 -8.31 -32.41 -15.50
CA ASN A 307 -7.71 -31.09 -15.62
C ASN A 307 -7.40 -30.69 -17.06
N ASP A 308 -7.25 -31.65 -17.98
CA ASP A 308 -7.01 -31.38 -19.42
C ASP A 308 -8.14 -30.58 -20.07
N LYS A 309 -9.35 -30.64 -19.47
CA LYS A 309 -10.52 -29.85 -19.89
C LYS A 309 -10.40 -28.37 -19.54
N PHE A 310 -9.47 -27.99 -18.67
CA PHE A 310 -9.24 -26.61 -18.30
C PHE A 310 -8.37 -25.93 -19.35
N THR A 311 -8.91 -24.94 -20.05
CA THR A 311 -8.22 -24.24 -21.17
C THR A 311 -7.90 -22.78 -20.89
N HIS A 312 -8.37 -22.20 -19.78
CA HIS A 312 -8.11 -20.79 -19.47
C HIS A 312 -6.62 -20.53 -19.21
N PRO A 313 -6.10 -19.34 -19.59
CA PRO A 313 -4.74 -18.96 -19.27
C PRO A 313 -4.59 -18.76 -17.75
N VAL A 314 -3.39 -19.04 -17.27
CA VAL A 314 -3.03 -18.98 -15.85
C VAL A 314 -1.96 -17.92 -15.67
N PHE A 315 -2.20 -17.04 -14.72
CA PHE A 315 -1.32 -15.93 -14.33
C PHE A 315 -0.83 -16.15 -12.90
N MET A 316 0.30 -15.55 -12.56
CA MET A 316 0.91 -15.64 -11.22
C MET A 316 0.92 -14.27 -10.53
N ALA A 317 0.85 -14.26 -9.20
CA ALA A 317 0.97 -13.08 -8.38
C ALA A 317 1.78 -13.39 -7.10
N SER A 318 2.69 -12.50 -6.72
CA SER A 318 3.47 -12.61 -5.47
C SER A 318 2.72 -11.95 -4.31
N PHE A 319 2.82 -12.53 -3.11
CA PHE A 319 2.32 -11.86 -1.89
C PHE A 319 3.09 -10.62 -1.51
N ASP A 320 4.31 -10.47 -1.99
CA ASP A 320 5.10 -9.25 -1.81
C ASP A 320 4.44 -8.05 -2.52
N ALA A 321 3.47 -8.28 -3.41
CA ALA A 321 2.65 -7.21 -3.98
C ALA A 321 1.62 -6.63 -2.99
N LEU A 322 1.28 -7.33 -1.91
CA LEU A 322 0.32 -6.85 -0.89
C LEU A 322 1.02 -6.25 0.34
N TRP A 323 2.13 -6.86 0.75
CA TRP A 323 2.70 -6.66 2.07
C TRP A 323 4.09 -6.05 1.99
N PHE A 324 4.34 -5.12 2.90
CA PHE A 324 5.70 -4.71 3.25
C PHE A 324 6.00 -5.16 4.69
N TYR A 325 7.19 -5.74 4.88
CA TYR A 325 7.66 -6.19 6.19
C TYR A 325 8.52 -5.11 6.82
N HIS A 326 8.12 -4.64 7.99
CA HIS A 326 8.90 -3.64 8.69
C HIS A 326 10.07 -4.32 9.42
N SER A 327 11.26 -4.33 8.80
CA SER A 327 12.50 -4.75 9.45
C SER A 327 12.95 -3.71 10.48
N LYS A 328 12.23 -3.63 11.61
CA LYS A 328 12.57 -2.70 12.71
C LYS A 328 13.89 -3.07 13.41
N GLU A 329 14.40 -4.29 13.22
CA GLU A 329 15.65 -4.75 13.84
C GLU A 329 16.90 -4.12 13.20
N ALA A 330 16.83 -3.70 11.93
CA ALA A 330 17.99 -3.07 11.27
C ALA A 330 18.35 -1.69 11.84
N LYS A 331 17.37 -0.92 12.36
CA LYS A 331 17.62 0.45 12.85
C LYS A 331 18.11 0.52 14.30
N PHE A 332 17.78 -0.45 15.15
CA PHE A 332 18.29 -0.47 16.54
C PHE A 332 19.73 -0.98 16.64
N SER A 333 20.22 -1.68 15.62
CA SER A 333 21.56 -2.27 15.56
C SER A 333 22.69 -1.26 15.28
N HIS A 334 22.36 -0.06 14.78
CA HIS A 334 23.37 0.94 14.38
C HIS A 334 23.59 2.08 15.38
N SER A 335 22.89 2.13 16.52
CA SER A 335 23.28 3.04 17.60
C SER A 335 24.43 2.40 18.40
N GLY A 336 25.66 2.81 18.08
CA GLY A 336 26.91 2.20 18.54
C GLY A 336 27.08 2.10 20.05
N VAL A 337 26.66 0.98 20.62
CA VAL A 337 27.20 0.47 21.89
C VAL A 337 28.20 -0.63 21.54
N THR A 338 29.43 -0.21 21.28
CA THR A 338 30.59 -1.11 21.22
C THR A 338 30.81 -1.72 22.60
N GLY A 339 30.27 -2.91 22.84
CA GLY A 339 30.72 -3.75 23.95
C GLY A 339 29.60 -4.37 24.75
N SER A 340 29.07 -5.49 24.26
CA SER A 340 28.84 -6.72 25.04
C SER A 340 27.96 -7.66 24.24
N ARG A 341 28.54 -8.78 23.80
CA ARG A 341 27.94 -10.11 23.53
C ARG A 341 26.40 -10.17 23.50
N ALA A 342 25.77 -9.43 22.59
CA ALA A 342 24.39 -9.66 22.23
C ALA A 342 24.38 -10.91 21.34
N THR A 343 23.70 -11.95 21.80
CA THR A 343 23.42 -13.15 21.03
C THR A 343 22.56 -12.71 19.85
N GLU A 344 23.23 -12.57 18.71
CA GLU A 344 22.65 -12.28 17.41
C GLU A 344 21.52 -13.28 17.14
N TRP A 345 20.28 -12.82 17.29
CA TRP A 345 19.11 -13.57 16.83
C TRP A 345 19.13 -13.47 15.31
N THR A 346 19.90 -14.34 14.68
CA THR A 346 19.71 -14.64 13.27
C THR A 346 18.34 -15.32 13.19
N PRO A 347 17.36 -14.79 12.42
CA PRO A 347 16.21 -15.60 12.05
C PRO A 347 16.78 -16.91 11.51
N PRO A 348 16.33 -18.08 12.01
CA PRO A 348 16.96 -19.34 11.68
C PRO A 348 17.13 -19.40 10.18
N ALA A 349 18.39 -19.51 9.73
CA ALA A 349 18.66 -19.75 8.33
C ALA A 349 17.71 -20.86 7.92
N ILE A 350 16.97 -20.62 6.84
CA ILE A 350 16.17 -21.66 6.20
C ILE A 350 17.21 -22.62 5.60
N ASP A 351 17.86 -23.39 6.46
CA ASP A 351 18.55 -24.60 6.07
C ASP A 351 17.46 -25.41 5.37
N GLU A 352 17.67 -25.72 4.09
CA GLU A 352 16.78 -26.60 3.33
C GLU A 352 16.50 -27.81 4.22
N PRO A 353 15.23 -28.00 4.65
CA PRO A 353 14.94 -29.03 5.64
C PRO A 353 15.08 -30.38 4.95
N ASP A 354 16.22 -31.03 5.18
CA ASP A 354 16.51 -32.35 4.60
C ASP A 354 15.48 -33.41 5.02
N GLN A 355 14.67 -33.18 6.06
CA GLN A 355 13.45 -33.93 6.31
C GLN A 355 12.37 -33.04 6.96
N PRO A 356 11.10 -33.09 6.49
CA PRO A 356 9.99 -32.41 7.16
C PRO A 356 9.76 -33.07 8.52
N ALA A 357 10.35 -32.52 9.58
CA ALA A 357 10.02 -32.89 10.94
C ALA A 357 8.49 -32.81 11.09
N GLU A 358 7.86 -33.86 11.64
CA GLU A 358 6.43 -33.85 11.91
C GLU A 358 6.09 -32.70 12.86
N VAL A 359 5.71 -31.56 12.31
CA VAL A 359 5.22 -30.41 13.07
C VAL A 359 3.98 -30.87 13.81
N LYS A 360 4.11 -31.11 15.12
CA LYS A 360 2.98 -31.43 15.99
C LYS A 360 1.97 -30.32 15.86
N LYS A 361 0.88 -30.58 15.13
CA LYS A 361 -0.21 -29.62 14.91
C LYS A 361 -0.66 -29.08 16.26
N ALA A 362 -0.34 -27.82 16.53
CA ALA A 362 -0.80 -27.16 17.73
C ALA A 362 -2.33 -27.31 17.79
N THR A 363 -2.85 -27.90 18.87
CA THR A 363 -4.30 -28.04 19.08
C THR A 363 -4.95 -26.67 18.91
N ARG A 364 -5.97 -26.57 18.04
CA ARG A 364 -6.67 -25.33 17.68
C ARG A 364 -7.06 -24.47 18.91
N SER A 365 -7.42 -25.10 20.02
CA SER A 365 -7.73 -24.43 21.29
C SER A 365 -6.53 -23.72 21.93
N LYS A 366 -5.33 -24.31 21.90
CA LYS A 366 -4.10 -23.69 22.43
C LYS A 366 -3.71 -22.47 21.61
N SER A 367 -3.87 -22.55 20.29
CA SER A 367 -3.65 -21.40 19.39
C SER A 367 -4.61 -20.26 19.71
N LEU A 368 -5.91 -20.54 19.89
CA LEU A 368 -6.89 -19.51 20.25
C LEU A 368 -6.60 -18.87 21.62
N LEU A 369 -6.27 -19.67 22.64
CA LEU A 369 -5.92 -19.15 23.97
C LEU A 369 -4.66 -18.28 23.90
N PHE A 370 -3.65 -18.71 23.14
CA PHE A 370 -2.43 -17.95 22.94
C PHE A 370 -2.70 -16.62 22.25
N THR A 371 -3.52 -16.62 21.19
CA THR A 371 -3.93 -15.38 20.51
C THR A 371 -4.68 -14.44 21.47
N LEU A 372 -5.57 -14.98 22.30
CA LEU A 372 -6.33 -14.19 23.26
C LEU A 372 -5.42 -13.59 24.36
N LEU A 373 -4.50 -14.38 24.91
CA LEU A 373 -3.51 -13.90 25.88
C LEU A 373 -2.56 -12.86 25.27
N HIS A 374 -2.11 -13.08 24.04
CA HIS A 374 -1.24 -12.13 23.36
C HIS A 374 -1.97 -10.83 23.00
N SER A 375 -3.26 -10.89 22.68
CA SER A 375 -4.06 -9.69 22.44
C SER A 375 -4.17 -8.78 23.66
N LEU A 376 -3.77 -9.22 24.85
CA LEU A 376 -3.69 -8.37 26.04
C LEU A 376 -2.38 -7.56 26.11
N ASN A 377 -1.39 -7.84 25.25
CA ASN A 377 -0.13 -7.11 25.24
C ASN A 377 -0.18 -5.90 24.28
N PRO A 378 -0.22 -4.66 24.77
CA PRO A 378 -0.31 -3.46 23.94
C PRO A 378 0.98 -3.15 23.17
N VAL A 379 2.11 -3.78 23.53
CA VAL A 379 3.43 -3.56 22.91
C VAL A 379 3.69 -4.56 21.78
N GLY A 380 2.65 -5.20 21.24
CA GLY A 380 2.79 -6.08 20.09
C GLY A 380 3.36 -5.30 18.89
N ASN A 381 4.55 -5.71 18.42
CA ASN A 381 5.10 -5.20 17.18
C ASN A 381 4.15 -5.54 16.03
N ILE A 382 3.82 -4.55 15.20
CA ILE A 382 3.17 -4.78 13.90
C ILE A 382 4.22 -5.44 13.01
N TYR A 383 3.90 -6.62 12.48
CA TYR A 383 4.80 -7.40 11.65
C TYR A 383 4.50 -7.27 10.16
N VAL A 384 3.23 -7.03 9.82
CA VAL A 384 2.75 -6.95 8.44
C VAL A 384 1.91 -5.69 8.29
N GLU A 385 2.27 -4.84 7.35
CA GLU A 385 1.49 -3.67 6.96
C GLU A 385 1.15 -3.77 5.47
N CYS A 386 -0.09 -3.46 5.11
CA CYS A 386 -0.45 -3.27 3.71
C CYS A 386 0.26 -2.02 3.17
N TYR A 387 0.68 -2.06 1.91
CA TYR A 387 0.97 -0.81 1.21
C TYR A 387 -0.23 0.16 1.28
N ASP A 388 0.03 1.46 1.22
CA ASP A 388 -1.01 2.48 1.28
C ASP A 388 -1.77 2.56 -0.05
N PHE A 389 -2.59 1.55 -0.31
CA PHE A 389 -3.37 1.43 -1.54
C PHE A 389 -4.49 2.48 -1.57
N ASN A 390 -4.37 3.42 -2.49
CA ASN A 390 -5.53 4.10 -3.07
C ASN A 390 -6.52 3.10 -3.69
N LEU A 391 -7.79 3.47 -3.73
CA LEU A 391 -8.87 2.65 -4.27
C LEU A 391 -8.58 2.13 -5.69
N GLU A 392 -7.90 2.93 -6.52
CA GLU A 392 -7.56 2.60 -7.90
C GLU A 392 -6.63 1.38 -8.03
N PHE A 393 -5.75 1.14 -7.05
CA PHE A 393 -4.85 -0.02 -7.08
C PHE A 393 -5.60 -1.35 -6.93
N PHE A 394 -6.76 -1.36 -6.26
CA PHE A 394 -7.60 -2.54 -6.14
C PHE A 394 -8.28 -2.95 -7.46
N ASP A 395 -8.20 -2.12 -8.50
CA ASP A 395 -8.64 -2.51 -9.83
C ASP A 395 -7.69 -3.52 -10.47
N ASN A 396 -6.48 -3.67 -9.93
CA ASN A 396 -5.50 -4.66 -10.35
C ASN A 396 -5.99 -6.11 -10.06
N PRO A 397 -6.21 -6.94 -11.10
CA PRO A 397 -6.67 -8.32 -10.95
C PRO A 397 -5.75 -9.21 -10.11
N ALA A 398 -4.43 -8.99 -10.14
CA ALA A 398 -3.48 -9.73 -9.32
C ALA A 398 -3.67 -9.41 -7.83
N ILE A 399 -3.80 -8.13 -7.48
CA ILE A 399 -4.08 -7.68 -6.10
C ILE A 399 -5.43 -8.23 -5.64
N ALA A 400 -6.48 -8.10 -6.45
CA ALA A 400 -7.80 -8.64 -6.13
C ALA A 400 -7.77 -10.16 -5.90
N ALA A 401 -7.02 -10.91 -6.72
CA ALA A 401 -6.83 -12.35 -6.53
C ALA A 401 -6.06 -12.69 -5.24
N LEU A 402 -5.04 -11.90 -4.88
CA LEU A 402 -4.30 -12.07 -3.63
C LEU A 402 -5.21 -11.83 -2.41
N VAL A 403 -6.03 -10.77 -2.45
CA VAL A 403 -7.03 -10.47 -1.41
C VAL A 403 -8.05 -11.61 -1.30
N ASP A 404 -8.60 -12.08 -2.42
CA ASP A 404 -9.56 -13.19 -2.40
C ASP A 404 -8.95 -14.50 -1.90
N TYR A 405 -7.68 -14.79 -2.24
CA TYR A 405 -6.96 -15.93 -1.70
C TYR A 405 -6.89 -15.86 -0.17
N LYS A 406 -6.41 -14.73 0.36
CA LYS A 406 -6.21 -14.53 1.80
C LYS A 406 -7.52 -14.46 2.57
N TRP A 407 -8.55 -13.88 1.95
CA TRP A 407 -9.91 -13.89 2.47
C TRP A 407 -10.43 -15.32 2.65
N ASN A 408 -10.25 -16.16 1.64
CA ASN A 408 -10.77 -17.52 1.64
C ASN A 408 -9.98 -18.47 2.56
N THR A 409 -8.71 -18.17 2.85
CA THR A 409 -7.85 -18.99 3.72
C THR A 409 -7.97 -18.59 5.19
N ILE A 410 -7.75 -17.33 5.53
CA ILE A 410 -7.70 -16.85 6.92
C ILE A 410 -8.81 -15.84 7.20
N GLY A 411 -8.97 -14.84 6.34
CA GLY A 411 -9.79 -13.64 6.62
C GLY A 411 -11.25 -13.96 6.96
N PHE A 412 -11.89 -14.86 6.21
CA PHE A 412 -13.28 -15.23 6.46
C PHE A 412 -13.49 -15.93 7.79
N THR A 413 -12.61 -16.86 8.16
CA THR A 413 -12.75 -17.60 9.43
C THR A 413 -12.60 -16.64 10.60
N TYR A 414 -11.61 -15.74 10.53
CA TYR A 414 -11.41 -14.69 11.53
C TYR A 414 -12.63 -13.77 11.65
N TRP A 415 -13.10 -13.22 10.52
CA TRP A 415 -14.29 -12.38 10.48
C TRP A 415 -15.53 -13.10 11.03
N LEU A 416 -15.76 -14.36 10.64
CA LEU A 416 -16.93 -15.13 11.08
C LEU A 416 -16.92 -15.33 12.60
N VAL A 417 -15.77 -15.64 13.19
CA VAL A 417 -15.64 -15.78 14.65
C VAL A 417 -15.93 -14.44 15.35
N ARG A 418 -15.33 -13.34 14.88
CA ARG A 418 -15.61 -11.99 15.39
C ARG A 418 -17.10 -11.65 15.29
N PHE A 419 -17.71 -11.88 14.13
CA PHE A 419 -19.10 -11.58 13.84
C PHE A 419 -20.06 -12.41 14.72
N VAL A 420 -19.77 -13.70 14.96
CA VAL A 420 -20.56 -14.53 15.88
C VAL A 420 -20.48 -14.01 17.32
N CYS A 421 -19.29 -13.65 17.80
CA CYS A 421 -19.13 -13.05 19.13
C CYS A 421 -19.90 -11.72 19.25
N GLN A 422 -19.85 -10.88 18.21
CA GLN A 422 -20.63 -9.64 18.15
C GLN A 422 -22.14 -9.90 18.12
N CYS A 423 -22.60 -10.92 17.38
CA CYS A 423 -24.03 -11.30 17.37
C CYS A 423 -24.52 -11.71 18.76
N VAL A 424 -23.71 -12.47 19.53
CA VAL A 424 -24.03 -12.80 20.94
C VAL A 424 -24.18 -11.52 21.76
N TYR A 425 -23.24 -10.57 21.62
CA TYR A 425 -23.31 -9.28 22.28
C TYR A 425 -24.56 -8.47 21.91
N TYR A 426 -24.97 -8.46 20.63
CA TYR A 426 -26.20 -7.79 20.20
C TYR A 426 -27.46 -8.43 20.77
N ILE A 427 -27.50 -9.77 20.81
CA ILE A 427 -28.60 -10.52 21.41
C ILE A 427 -28.72 -10.19 22.91
N LEU A 428 -27.60 -10.05 23.63
CA LEU A 428 -27.62 -9.64 25.04
C LEU A 428 -28.23 -8.25 25.24
N ILE A 429 -27.86 -7.27 24.40
CA ILE A 429 -28.41 -5.91 24.46
C ILE A 429 -29.90 -5.90 24.15
N LEU A 430 -30.31 -6.61 23.09
CA LEU A 430 -31.71 -6.72 22.71
C LEU A 430 -32.52 -7.44 23.81
N PHE A 431 -31.97 -8.50 24.39
CA PHE A 431 -32.57 -9.22 25.51
C PHE A 431 -32.73 -8.30 26.73
N ALA A 432 -31.71 -7.50 27.09
CA ALA A 432 -31.81 -6.54 28.18
C ALA A 432 -32.91 -5.50 27.94
N ALA A 433 -32.97 -4.94 26.73
CA ALA A 433 -34.00 -3.95 26.35
C ALA A 433 -35.41 -4.55 26.40
N LEU A 434 -35.61 -5.75 25.86
CA LEU A 434 -36.90 -6.44 25.88
C LEU A 434 -37.31 -6.85 27.29
N MET A 435 -36.38 -7.37 28.10
CA MET A 435 -36.65 -7.74 29.49
C MET A 435 -37.06 -6.51 30.31
N GLN A 436 -36.39 -5.37 30.12
CA GLN A 436 -36.77 -4.13 30.81
C GLN A 436 -38.18 -3.64 30.44
N VAL A 437 -38.62 -3.88 29.20
CA VAL A 437 -39.96 -3.48 28.75
C VAL A 437 -41.05 -4.44 29.23
N TYR A 438 -40.80 -5.76 29.18
CA TYR A 438 -41.85 -6.75 29.38
C TYR A 438 -41.84 -7.45 30.75
N HIS A 439 -40.70 -7.50 31.46
CA HIS A 439 -40.53 -8.28 32.69
C HIS A 439 -39.73 -7.52 33.75
N SER A 440 -40.39 -6.59 34.44
CA SER A 440 -39.79 -5.78 35.52
C SER A 440 -39.31 -6.59 36.72
N ASP A 441 -39.89 -7.77 36.95
CA ASP A 441 -39.76 -8.45 38.25
C ASP A 441 -38.47 -9.28 38.38
N SER A 442 -37.74 -9.49 37.28
CA SER A 442 -36.54 -10.34 37.23
C SER A 442 -35.22 -9.56 37.36
N ILE A 443 -35.09 -8.76 38.42
CA ILE A 443 -33.94 -7.86 38.65
C ILE A 443 -32.60 -8.61 38.61
N LEU A 444 -32.50 -9.78 39.23
CA LEU A 444 -31.24 -10.53 39.33
C LEU A 444 -30.73 -11.00 37.96
N VAL A 445 -31.62 -11.41 37.05
CA VAL A 445 -31.26 -11.80 35.68
C VAL A 445 -30.78 -10.57 34.90
N LEU A 446 -31.48 -9.44 35.05
CA LEU A 446 -31.15 -8.20 34.37
C LEU A 446 -29.77 -7.65 34.79
N VAL A 447 -29.45 -7.72 36.09
CA VAL A 447 -28.12 -7.36 36.62
C VAL A 447 -27.04 -8.25 35.97
N GLY A 448 -27.26 -9.57 35.91
CA GLY A 448 -26.32 -10.49 35.26
C GLY A 448 -26.08 -10.17 33.79
N VAL A 449 -27.14 -9.82 33.05
CA VAL A 449 -27.04 -9.43 31.63
C VAL A 449 -26.28 -8.12 31.46
N PHE A 450 -26.54 -7.08 32.27
CA PHE A 450 -25.81 -5.81 32.17
C PHE A 450 -24.33 -5.96 32.54
N VAL A 451 -23.99 -6.81 33.52
CA VAL A 451 -22.59 -7.14 33.83
C VAL A 451 -21.93 -7.84 32.65
N ALA A 452 -22.62 -8.78 31.99
CA ALA A 452 -22.11 -9.46 30.79
C ALA A 452 -21.89 -8.48 29.62
N ILE A 453 -22.86 -7.58 29.34
CA ILE A 453 -22.74 -6.54 28.31
C ILE A 453 -21.54 -5.64 28.60
N THR A 454 -21.43 -5.15 29.83
CA THR A 454 -20.31 -4.27 30.25
C THR A 454 -18.96 -4.97 30.06
N THR A 455 -18.86 -6.24 30.46
CA THR A 455 -17.63 -7.04 30.31
C THR A 455 -17.25 -7.24 28.85
N MET A 456 -18.20 -7.65 28.00
CA MET A 456 -17.95 -7.82 26.57
C MET A 456 -17.60 -6.51 25.86
N ALA A 457 -18.30 -5.42 26.19
CA ALA A 457 -18.01 -4.11 25.62
C ALA A 457 -16.62 -3.62 26.01
N ALA A 458 -16.18 -3.84 27.25
CA ALA A 458 -14.82 -3.51 27.68
C ALA A 458 -13.75 -4.28 26.88
N ILE A 459 -13.98 -5.57 26.60
CA ILE A 459 -13.08 -6.38 25.75
C ILE A 459 -13.03 -5.81 24.32
N PHE A 460 -14.18 -5.48 23.72
CA PHE A 460 -14.19 -4.92 22.37
C PHE A 460 -13.55 -3.53 22.29
N ILE A 461 -13.82 -2.65 23.27
CA ILE A 461 -13.16 -1.34 23.37
C ILE A 461 -11.65 -1.51 23.51
N TRP A 462 -11.19 -2.48 24.30
CA TRP A 462 -9.77 -2.79 24.41
C TRP A 462 -9.16 -3.18 23.06
N LEU A 463 -9.82 -4.05 22.30
CA LEU A 463 -9.37 -4.43 20.95
C LEU A 463 -9.34 -3.24 19.98
N GLU A 464 -10.33 -2.35 20.04
CA GLU A 464 -10.36 -1.11 19.23
C GLU A 464 -9.25 -0.13 19.64
N ILE A 465 -8.94 -0.01 20.93
CA ILE A 465 -7.81 0.78 21.43
C ILE A 465 -6.49 0.23 20.88
N LEU A 466 -6.30 -1.08 20.85
CA LEU A 466 -5.10 -1.69 20.28
C LEU A 466 -4.97 -1.38 18.79
N GLN A 467 -6.07 -1.47 18.04
CA GLN A 467 -6.09 -1.10 16.62
C GLN A 467 -5.78 0.40 16.42
N ALA A 468 -6.31 1.27 17.29
CA ALA A 468 -6.05 2.71 17.27
C ALA A 468 -4.58 3.04 17.58
N LEU A 469 -3.97 2.34 18.53
CA LEU A 469 -2.56 2.51 18.90
C LEU A 469 -1.62 2.07 17.79
N GLN A 470 -1.98 1.01 17.05
CA GLN A 470 -1.17 0.49 15.95
C GLN A 470 -1.09 1.45 14.76
N SER A 471 -2.19 2.09 14.37
CA SER A 471 -2.23 2.95 13.18
C SER A 471 -3.09 4.19 13.38
N TRP A 472 -2.74 5.07 14.32
CA TRP A 472 -3.56 6.22 14.72
C TRP A 472 -4.01 7.13 13.56
N SER A 473 -3.11 7.40 12.59
CA SER A 473 -3.43 8.24 11.43
C SER A 473 -4.52 7.60 10.56
N LYS A 474 -4.32 6.34 10.16
CA LYS A 474 -5.30 5.53 9.41
C LYS A 474 -6.60 5.34 10.22
N TYR A 475 -6.48 5.21 11.54
CA TYR A 475 -7.62 4.99 12.42
C TYR A 475 -8.60 6.17 12.43
N LYS A 476 -8.09 7.41 12.52
CA LYS A 476 -8.92 8.63 12.49
C LYS A 476 -9.59 8.89 11.14
N GLY A 477 -8.96 8.46 10.05
CA GLY A 477 -9.50 8.65 8.70
C GLY A 477 -10.68 7.73 8.39
N SER A 478 -10.83 6.61 9.11
CA SER A 478 -11.88 5.63 8.88
C SER A 478 -13.15 5.97 9.65
N SER A 479 -14.23 6.31 8.94
CA SER A 479 -15.56 6.51 9.53
C SER A 479 -16.10 5.25 10.22
N TYR A 480 -15.65 4.08 9.79
CA TYR A 480 -16.07 2.79 10.36
C TYR A 480 -15.60 2.62 11.80
N ASN A 481 -14.36 3.02 12.10
CA ASN A 481 -13.79 2.86 13.43
C ASN A 481 -14.55 3.71 14.47
N LEU A 482 -15.11 4.86 14.04
CA LEU A 482 -15.99 5.67 14.89
C LEU A 482 -17.29 4.93 15.20
N VAL A 483 -17.92 4.30 14.21
CA VAL A 483 -19.14 3.51 14.40
C VAL A 483 -18.88 2.31 15.31
N ASP A 484 -17.76 1.61 15.11
CA ASP A 484 -17.31 0.49 15.94
C ASP A 484 -17.13 0.94 17.39
N LEU A 485 -16.41 2.05 17.62
CA LEU A 485 -16.25 2.62 18.97
C LEU A 485 -17.59 2.99 19.61
N LEU A 486 -18.49 3.66 18.88
CA LEU A 486 -19.81 4.06 19.40
C LEU A 486 -20.68 2.84 19.77
N ALA A 487 -20.59 1.76 18.99
CA ALA A 487 -21.35 0.53 19.22
C ALA A 487 -20.92 -0.25 20.47
N PHE A 488 -19.73 0.02 21.00
CA PHE A 488 -19.28 -0.55 22.26
C PHE A 488 -19.40 0.43 23.42
N VAL A 489 -19.07 1.70 23.22
CA VAL A 489 -19.10 2.73 24.28
C VAL A 489 -20.54 3.04 24.72
N ILE A 490 -21.49 3.20 23.80
CA ILE A 490 -22.86 3.60 24.15
C ILE A 490 -23.57 2.50 24.95
N PRO A 491 -23.57 1.21 24.54
CA PRO A 491 -24.20 0.17 25.35
C PRO A 491 -23.47 -0.12 26.67
N MET A 492 -22.16 0.09 26.74
CA MET A 492 -21.42 0.03 28.00
C MET A 492 -21.90 1.13 28.95
N ALA A 493 -21.97 2.38 28.49
CA ALA A 493 -22.47 3.50 29.29
C ALA A 493 -23.93 3.29 29.74
N ALA A 494 -24.78 2.79 28.84
CA ALA A 494 -26.16 2.43 29.18
C ALA A 494 -26.22 1.35 30.25
N SER A 495 -25.43 0.28 30.12
CA SER A 495 -25.41 -0.84 31.07
C SER A 495 -24.91 -0.40 32.45
N ILE A 496 -23.86 0.41 32.51
CA ILE A 496 -23.34 0.99 33.77
C ILE A 496 -24.41 1.88 34.40
N GLN A 497 -25.06 2.76 33.61
CA GLN A 497 -26.12 3.62 34.13
C GLN A 497 -27.29 2.81 34.68
N GLN A 498 -27.73 1.76 33.97
CA GLN A 498 -28.81 0.89 34.44
C GLN A 498 -28.42 0.14 35.72
N LEU A 499 -27.19 -0.36 35.82
CA LEU A 499 -26.69 -0.96 37.06
C LEU A 499 -26.73 0.05 38.23
N VAL A 500 -26.29 1.29 38.01
CA VAL A 500 -26.35 2.34 39.04
C VAL A 500 -27.78 2.64 39.47
N ILE A 501 -28.72 2.71 38.52
CA ILE A 501 -30.15 2.93 38.82
C ILE A 501 -30.71 1.78 39.66
N ILE A 502 -30.42 0.52 39.29
CA ILE A 502 -30.88 -0.67 40.00
C ILE A 502 -30.32 -0.70 41.43
N TYR A 503 -29.01 -0.42 41.61
CA TYR A 503 -28.38 -0.42 42.94
C TYR A 503 -28.81 0.74 43.84
N LYS A 504 -29.21 1.87 43.27
CA LYS A 504 -29.70 3.04 44.02
C LYS A 504 -31.21 3.03 44.24
N GLU A 505 -31.93 2.06 43.67
CA GLU A 505 -33.39 1.98 43.70
C GLU A 505 -34.07 3.28 43.23
N ASP A 506 -33.51 3.95 42.20
CA ASP A 506 -34.05 5.23 41.71
C ASP A 506 -35.22 5.00 40.72
N PRO A 507 -36.49 5.26 41.12
CA PRO A 507 -37.65 5.03 40.28
C PRO A 507 -37.73 6.00 39.08
N HIS A 508 -36.94 7.08 39.07
CA HIS A 508 -36.91 8.07 38.00
C HIS A 508 -35.68 7.96 37.10
N GLY A 509 -34.94 6.86 37.21
CA GLY A 509 -33.77 6.57 36.40
C GLY A 509 -34.05 6.67 34.89
N ASN A 510 -33.25 7.46 34.17
CA ASN A 510 -33.42 7.68 32.74
C ASN A 510 -32.93 6.47 31.91
N SER A 511 -33.86 5.70 31.33
CA SER A 511 -33.56 4.53 30.47
C SER A 511 -33.27 4.87 29.00
N ARG A 512 -33.28 6.15 28.61
CA ARG A 512 -33.17 6.57 27.20
C ARG A 512 -31.85 6.14 26.54
N ILE A 513 -30.74 6.07 27.27
CA ILE A 513 -29.43 5.68 26.69
C ILE A 513 -29.48 4.22 26.19
N LEU A 514 -30.25 3.34 26.84
CA LEU A 514 -30.43 1.97 26.36
C LEU A 514 -31.16 1.93 25.00
N SER A 515 -32.12 2.82 24.77
CA SER A 515 -32.80 2.92 23.47
C SER A 515 -31.84 3.31 22.34
N PHE A 516 -30.95 4.29 22.60
CA PHE A 516 -29.90 4.65 21.65
C PHE A 516 -28.90 3.52 21.44
N SER A 517 -28.60 2.73 22.48
CA SER A 517 -27.72 1.56 22.39
C SER A 517 -28.24 0.54 21.39
N VAL A 518 -29.55 0.24 21.44
CA VAL A 518 -30.20 -0.66 20.48
C VAL A 518 -30.06 -0.14 19.04
N LEU A 519 -30.35 1.14 18.81
CA LEU A 519 -30.23 1.76 17.49
C LEU A 519 -28.80 1.67 16.93
N VAL A 520 -27.81 2.05 17.76
CA VAL A 520 -26.39 2.06 17.35
C VAL A 520 -25.91 0.64 17.04
N VAL A 521 -26.34 -0.36 17.82
CA VAL A 521 -26.02 -1.77 17.55
C VAL A 521 -26.57 -2.23 16.20
N PHE A 522 -27.80 -1.89 15.85
CA PHE A 522 -28.38 -2.24 14.54
C PHE A 522 -27.64 -1.54 13.38
N ILE A 523 -27.29 -0.26 13.55
CA ILE A 523 -26.49 0.48 12.57
C ILE A 523 -25.13 -0.20 12.39
N HIS A 524 -24.45 -0.52 13.48
CA HIS A 524 -23.17 -1.22 13.44
C HIS A 524 -23.27 -2.60 12.76
N MET A 525 -24.32 -3.36 13.03
CA MET A 525 -24.56 -4.65 12.37
C MET A 525 -24.65 -4.50 10.84
N LEU A 526 -25.31 -3.44 10.33
CA LEU A 526 -25.35 -3.16 8.90
C LEU A 526 -23.95 -2.86 8.32
N PHE A 527 -23.13 -2.13 9.06
CA PHE A 527 -21.76 -1.84 8.67
C PHE A 527 -20.83 -3.06 8.69
N GLU A 528 -20.97 -3.98 9.63
CA GLU A 528 -20.21 -5.25 9.66
C GLU A 528 -20.59 -6.18 8.50
N LEU A 529 -21.84 -6.12 8.05
CA LEU A 529 -22.31 -6.89 6.89
C LEU A 529 -21.75 -6.40 5.55
N ARG A 530 -21.03 -5.26 5.51
CA ARG A 530 -20.36 -4.73 4.29
C ARG A 530 -19.36 -5.70 3.67
N ILE A 531 -18.93 -6.72 4.41
CA ILE A 531 -18.06 -7.75 3.87
C ILE A 531 -18.73 -8.60 2.79
N ASN A 532 -20.06 -8.68 2.83
CA ASN A 532 -20.86 -9.34 1.81
C ASN A 532 -20.95 -8.43 0.59
N LYS A 533 -20.55 -8.96 -0.57
CA LYS A 533 -20.51 -8.22 -1.84
C LYS A 533 -21.80 -7.43 -2.14
N ASN A 534 -22.96 -8.04 -1.91
CA ASN A 534 -24.24 -7.40 -2.21
C ASN A 534 -24.56 -6.27 -1.23
N VAL A 535 -24.27 -6.48 0.06
CA VAL A 535 -24.50 -5.47 1.10
C VAL A 535 -23.50 -4.32 0.96
N CYS A 536 -22.23 -4.64 0.65
CA CYS A 536 -21.17 -3.67 0.40
C CYS A 536 -21.59 -2.63 -0.63
N LYS A 537 -22.14 -3.08 -1.77
CA LYS A 537 -22.64 -2.19 -2.81
C LYS A 537 -23.59 -1.13 -2.24
N TYR A 538 -24.58 -1.53 -1.45
CA TYR A 538 -25.54 -0.59 -0.86
C TYR A 538 -24.91 0.30 0.21
N VAL A 539 -24.07 -0.25 1.09
CA VAL A 539 -23.41 0.52 2.15
C VAL A 539 -22.47 1.57 1.56
N SER A 540 -21.68 1.22 0.55
CA SER A 540 -20.80 2.16 -0.16
C SER A 540 -21.58 3.27 -0.86
N ILE A 541 -22.71 2.94 -1.51
CA ILE A 541 -23.59 3.95 -2.12
C ILE A 541 -24.14 4.91 -1.06
N ILE A 542 -24.62 4.40 0.07
CA ILE A 542 -25.14 5.22 1.17
C ILE A 542 -24.04 6.11 1.75
N GLN A 543 -22.83 5.58 1.96
CA GLN A 543 -21.71 6.37 2.45
C GLN A 543 -21.33 7.48 1.47
N GLN A 544 -21.23 7.17 0.17
CA GLN A 544 -20.94 8.19 -0.86
C GLN A 544 -22.03 9.27 -0.89
N ALA A 545 -23.30 8.87 -0.78
CA ALA A 545 -24.41 9.82 -0.69
C ALA A 545 -24.30 10.74 0.53
N ILE A 546 -23.96 10.22 1.71
CA ILE A 546 -23.78 11.04 2.92
C ILE A 546 -22.65 12.06 2.71
N VAL A 547 -21.51 11.65 2.14
CA VAL A 547 -20.36 12.53 1.90
C VAL A 547 -20.67 13.63 0.87
N GLU A 548 -21.35 13.30 -0.22
CA GLU A 548 -21.70 14.26 -1.28
C GLU A 548 -22.77 15.26 -0.80
N ILE A 549 -23.70 14.82 0.04
CA ILE A 549 -24.84 15.65 0.48
C ILE A 549 -24.50 16.48 1.73
N GLN A 550 -23.35 16.28 2.39
CA GLN A 550 -23.03 16.96 3.66
C GLN A 550 -23.13 18.50 3.60
N VAL A 551 -22.66 19.12 2.50
CA VAL A 551 -22.71 20.58 2.32
C VAL A 551 -24.15 21.04 2.13
N PHE A 552 -24.93 20.26 1.36
CA PHE A 552 -26.35 20.49 1.19
C PHE A 552 -27.09 20.38 2.54
N PHE A 553 -26.80 19.38 3.36
CA PHE A 553 -27.39 19.24 4.70
C PHE A 553 -27.09 20.44 5.60
N PHE A 554 -25.90 21.01 5.52
CA PHE A 554 -25.56 22.22 6.27
C PHE A 554 -26.40 23.43 5.83
N ILE A 555 -26.49 23.68 4.51
CA ILE A 555 -27.32 24.77 3.95
C ILE A 555 -28.79 24.57 4.34
N PHE A 556 -29.27 23.34 4.20
CA PHE A 556 -30.63 22.96 4.51
C PHE A 556 -30.96 23.12 6.00
N ALA A 557 -30.08 22.66 6.90
CA ALA A 557 -30.23 22.83 8.34
C ALA A 557 -30.20 24.33 8.73
N SER A 558 -29.31 25.12 8.14
CA SER A 558 -29.28 26.58 8.33
C SER A 558 -30.59 27.23 7.87
N GLY A 559 -31.16 26.77 6.75
CA GLY A 559 -32.46 27.21 6.27
C GLY A 559 -33.58 26.90 7.28
N ILE A 560 -33.65 25.66 7.79
CA ILE A 560 -34.64 25.27 8.80
C ILE A 560 -34.50 26.14 10.06
N VAL A 561 -33.28 26.40 10.52
CA VAL A 561 -33.03 27.26 11.69
C VAL A 561 -33.51 28.69 11.42
N ALA A 562 -33.20 29.26 10.26
CA ALA A 562 -33.64 30.61 9.89
C ALA A 562 -35.18 30.71 9.87
N PHE A 563 -35.86 29.78 9.22
CA PHE A 563 -37.33 29.74 9.21
C PHE A 563 -37.93 29.49 10.60
N THR A 564 -37.27 28.68 11.43
CA THR A 564 -37.70 28.47 12.82
C THR A 564 -37.66 29.77 13.61
N ILE A 565 -36.58 30.54 13.49
CA ILE A 565 -36.45 31.83 14.17
C ILE A 565 -37.48 32.82 13.61
N SER A 566 -37.68 32.87 12.30
CA SER A 566 -38.67 33.74 11.66
C SER A 566 -40.10 33.42 12.07
N MET A 567 -40.49 32.14 12.09
CA MET A 567 -41.82 31.70 12.53
C MET A 567 -42.00 31.94 14.03
N LEU A 568 -41.00 31.61 14.85
CA LEU A 568 -41.06 31.87 16.28
C LEU A 568 -41.22 33.36 16.58
N HIS A 569 -40.46 34.21 15.88
CA HIS A 569 -40.58 35.65 16.01
C HIS A 569 -41.95 36.14 15.53
N MET A 570 -42.42 35.72 14.35
CA MET A 570 -43.72 36.18 13.83
C MET A 570 -44.90 35.75 14.72
N LEU A 571 -44.89 34.51 15.23
CA LEU A 571 -46.00 33.96 16.01
C LEU A 571 -45.97 34.38 17.50
N ARG A 572 -44.82 34.80 18.02
CA ARG A 572 -44.64 35.06 19.46
C ARG A 572 -44.05 36.43 19.81
N ALA A 573 -43.53 37.19 18.84
CA ALA A 573 -43.02 38.53 19.14
C ALA A 573 -44.16 39.48 19.50
N CYS A 574 -43.94 40.22 20.57
CA CYS A 574 -44.87 41.22 21.07
C CYS A 574 -44.34 42.62 20.78
N PRO A 575 -45.20 43.57 20.37
CA PRO A 575 -44.79 44.95 20.22
C PRO A 575 -44.35 45.52 21.58
N VAL A 576 -43.14 46.08 21.62
CA VAL A 576 -42.58 46.73 22.81
C VAL A 576 -43.30 48.07 23.00
N GLY A 577 -44.20 48.18 23.99
CA GLY A 577 -44.72 49.49 24.40
C GLY A 577 -46.12 49.56 25.00
N ASN A 578 -46.99 48.57 24.79
CA ASN A 578 -48.29 48.49 25.46
C ASN A 578 -48.34 47.17 26.20
N GLY A 579 -48.60 47.17 27.52
CA GLY A 579 -48.54 46.01 28.42
C GLY A 579 -49.54 44.87 28.14
N GLY A 580 -49.84 44.58 26.87
CA GLY A 580 -50.83 43.61 26.40
C GLY A 580 -50.28 42.20 26.14
N CYS A 581 -48.96 41.97 26.18
CA CYS A 581 -48.43 40.61 26.27
C CYS A 581 -48.28 40.17 27.72
N ALA A 582 -49.33 40.40 28.50
CA ALA A 582 -49.49 39.68 29.75
C ALA A 582 -49.65 38.20 29.39
N SER A 583 -48.76 37.38 29.93
CA SER A 583 -48.74 35.93 29.90
C SER A 583 -50.14 35.35 30.16
N SER A 584 -50.97 35.25 29.12
CA SER A 584 -52.25 34.53 29.16
C SER A 584 -52.01 33.01 29.12
N ALA A 585 -50.91 32.57 29.75
CA ALA A 585 -50.60 31.18 29.99
C ALA A 585 -51.30 30.66 31.26
N ASP A 586 -51.77 31.56 32.14
CA ASP A 586 -52.34 31.18 33.45
C ASP A 586 -53.86 31.40 33.58
N ALA A 587 -54.56 32.00 32.60
CA ALA A 587 -55.92 32.50 32.82
C ALA A 587 -57.08 31.66 32.23
N SER A 588 -56.83 30.60 31.48
CA SER A 588 -57.91 29.65 31.13
C SER A 588 -57.33 28.28 30.80
N GLY A 589 -57.61 27.30 31.65
CA GLY A 589 -57.29 25.88 31.45
C GLY A 589 -58.07 25.23 30.28
N SER A 590 -58.06 25.87 29.11
CA SER A 590 -58.49 25.28 27.85
C SER A 590 -57.29 24.55 27.23
N THR A 591 -57.35 23.23 27.28
CA THR A 591 -56.26 22.30 26.93
C THR A 591 -56.10 22.00 25.44
N ASP A 592 -56.87 22.61 24.53
CA ASP A 592 -57.18 21.90 23.27
C ASP A 592 -56.74 22.59 21.97
N GLY A 593 -55.73 23.47 22.00
CA GLY A 593 -55.10 24.00 20.77
C GLY A 593 -53.60 23.64 20.70
N PRO A 594 -53.12 22.90 19.67
CA PRO A 594 -51.70 22.59 19.45
C PRO A 594 -50.92 23.83 19.03
N ASN A 595 -50.76 24.75 19.98
CA ASN A 595 -50.01 25.99 19.85
C ASN A 595 -48.56 25.73 19.42
N PHE A 596 -48.05 26.53 18.47
CA PHE A 596 -46.65 26.47 18.05
C PHE A 596 -45.69 26.59 19.27
N PRO A 597 -44.75 25.65 19.48
CA PRO A 597 -44.00 25.59 20.73
C PRO A 597 -43.18 26.86 21.01
N ARG A 598 -43.17 27.33 22.26
CA ARG A 598 -42.39 28.51 22.68
C ARG A 598 -40.89 28.24 22.82
N HIS A 599 -40.52 27.00 23.14
CA HIS A 599 -39.11 26.62 23.26
C HIS A 599 -38.49 26.42 21.88
N PHE A 600 -37.29 26.97 21.65
CA PHE A 600 -36.62 26.91 20.35
C PHE A 600 -36.50 25.49 19.77
N LEU A 601 -36.16 24.49 20.58
CA LEU A 601 -36.07 23.09 20.10
C LEU A 601 -37.43 22.51 19.72
N GLY A 602 -38.50 22.87 20.46
CA GLY A 602 -39.86 22.50 20.10
C GLY A 602 -40.28 23.16 18.79
N ALA A 603 -40.02 24.47 18.64
CA ALA A 603 -40.25 25.21 17.41
C ALA A 603 -39.46 24.64 16.24
N LEU A 604 -38.18 24.28 16.44
CA LEU A 604 -37.33 23.66 15.42
C LEU A 604 -37.90 22.32 14.96
N SER A 605 -38.34 21.48 15.90
CA SER A 605 -38.99 20.20 15.58
C SER A 605 -40.32 20.41 14.84
N ALA A 606 -41.11 21.41 15.24
CA ALA A 606 -42.36 21.77 14.59
C ALA A 606 -42.10 22.25 13.15
N THR A 607 -41.12 23.13 12.92
CA THR A 607 -40.72 23.59 11.57
C THR A 607 -40.21 22.44 10.71
N TYR A 608 -39.45 21.49 11.29
CA TYR A 608 -39.00 20.30 10.56
C TYR A 608 -40.17 19.40 10.15
N PHE A 609 -41.12 19.13 11.05
CA PHE A 609 -42.31 18.33 10.73
C PHE A 609 -43.28 19.07 9.79
N PHE A 610 -43.31 20.40 9.86
CA PHE A 610 -44.06 21.25 8.94
C PHE A 610 -43.58 21.07 7.49
N MET A 611 -42.28 20.92 7.25
CA MET A 611 -41.76 20.52 5.94
C MET A 611 -42.27 19.14 5.49
N GLY A 612 -42.43 18.20 6.43
CA GLY A 612 -42.98 16.87 6.17
C GLY A 612 -44.49 16.82 5.94
N GLY A 613 -45.16 17.98 5.90
CA GLY A 613 -46.62 18.08 5.71
C GLY A 613 -47.44 17.88 6.99
N ARG A 614 -46.81 17.91 8.17
CA ARG A 614 -47.54 17.90 9.44
C ARG A 614 -47.82 19.34 9.89
N TYR A 615 -49.08 19.75 9.70
CA TYR A 615 -49.54 21.11 9.96
C TYR A 615 -50.13 21.32 11.35
N ASP A 616 -50.16 20.27 12.18
CA ASP A 616 -50.78 20.27 13.53
C ASP A 616 -50.29 21.45 14.39
N SER A 617 -49.01 21.82 14.30
CA SER A 617 -48.42 22.87 15.14
C SER A 617 -48.77 24.31 14.72
N VAL A 618 -49.43 24.48 13.57
CA VAL A 618 -49.78 25.78 12.98
C VAL A 618 -51.21 25.79 12.43
N SER A 619 -52.03 24.83 12.84
CA SER A 619 -53.40 24.67 12.35
C SER A 619 -54.26 25.88 12.66
N ASP A 620 -54.08 26.45 13.85
CA ASP A 620 -54.90 27.56 14.33
C ASP A 620 -54.54 28.86 13.57
N GLU A 621 -53.28 28.99 13.16
CA GLU A 621 -52.79 30.13 12.38
C GLU A 621 -53.12 30.03 10.89
N LEU A 622 -53.41 28.83 10.37
CA LEU A 622 -53.88 28.65 8.98
C LEU A 622 -55.23 29.32 8.74
N ASP A 623 -56.12 29.29 9.75
CA ASP A 623 -57.44 29.96 9.67
C ASP A 623 -57.35 31.48 9.92
N SER A 624 -56.17 31.99 10.28
CA SER A 624 -55.96 33.42 10.50
C SER A 624 -55.92 34.19 9.18
N THR A 625 -56.37 35.45 9.22
CA THR A 625 -56.28 36.38 8.08
C THR A 625 -54.90 37.06 7.97
N ASP A 626 -53.87 36.56 8.65
CA ASP A 626 -52.54 37.17 8.64
C ASP A 626 -51.79 36.83 7.33
N TRP A 627 -51.81 37.78 6.40
CA TRP A 627 -51.16 37.64 5.10
C TRP A 627 -49.63 37.42 5.22
N ALA A 628 -48.98 37.93 6.26
CA ALA A 628 -47.53 37.79 6.44
C ALA A 628 -47.17 36.34 6.78
N PHE A 629 -48.00 35.68 7.61
CA PHE A 629 -47.88 34.26 7.91
C PHE A 629 -48.05 33.40 6.65
N HIS A 630 -49.12 33.65 5.88
CA HIS A 630 -49.36 32.95 4.61
C HIS A 630 -48.22 33.15 3.61
N LEU A 631 -47.67 34.35 3.49
CA LEU A 631 -46.52 34.62 2.63
C LEU A 631 -45.27 33.85 3.10
N MET A 632 -44.99 33.84 4.40
CA MET A 632 -43.86 33.08 4.95
C MET A 632 -44.01 31.59 4.69
N MET A 633 -45.23 31.05 4.81
CA MET A 633 -45.54 29.67 4.49
C MET A 633 -45.27 29.35 3.01
N VAL A 634 -45.72 30.19 2.08
CA VAL A 634 -45.47 30.02 0.65
C VAL A 634 -43.96 30.01 0.36
N ILE A 635 -43.21 30.95 0.94
CA ILE A 635 -41.75 31.02 0.79
C ILE A 635 -41.09 29.78 1.39
N PHE A 636 -41.51 29.35 2.58
CA PHE A 636 -41.00 28.14 3.22
C PHE A 636 -41.24 26.90 2.38
N PHE A 637 -42.46 26.71 1.86
CA PHE A 637 -42.82 25.56 1.03
C PHE A 637 -42.05 25.55 -0.30
N PHE A 638 -41.95 26.71 -0.95
CA PHE A 638 -41.15 26.85 -2.16
C PHE A 638 -39.68 26.52 -1.91
N PHE A 639 -39.09 27.06 -0.84
CA PHE A 639 -37.69 26.82 -0.51
C PHE A 639 -37.43 25.37 -0.10
N THR A 640 -38.21 24.81 0.83
CA THR A 640 -37.94 23.48 1.40
C THR A 640 -38.39 22.35 0.48
N VAL A 641 -39.68 22.33 0.12
CA VAL A 641 -40.28 21.21 -0.61
C VAL A 641 -39.97 21.28 -2.10
N ILE A 642 -40.11 22.45 -2.73
CA ILE A 642 -39.92 22.59 -4.18
C ILE A 642 -38.44 22.69 -4.54
N LEU A 643 -37.65 23.51 -3.84
CA LEU A 643 -36.25 23.70 -4.17
C LEU A 643 -35.36 22.65 -3.50
N MET A 644 -35.32 22.62 -2.16
CA MET A 644 -34.33 21.82 -1.44
C MET A 644 -34.52 20.31 -1.63
N LEU A 645 -35.74 19.76 -1.51
CA LEU A 645 -35.95 18.32 -1.71
C LEU A 645 -35.66 17.85 -3.14
N ASN A 646 -35.98 18.67 -4.16
CA ASN A 646 -35.65 18.32 -5.55
C ASN A 646 -34.15 18.35 -5.82
N VAL A 647 -33.42 19.32 -5.26
CA VAL A 647 -31.95 19.35 -5.32
C VAL A 647 -31.35 18.15 -4.60
N LEU A 648 -31.89 17.78 -3.42
CA LEU A 648 -31.46 16.59 -2.69
C LEU A 648 -31.60 15.31 -3.53
N ILE A 649 -32.74 15.12 -4.20
CA ILE A 649 -32.97 13.97 -5.09
C ILE A 649 -31.95 13.94 -6.23
N ALA A 650 -31.68 15.10 -6.86
CA ALA A 650 -30.69 15.21 -7.92
C ALA A 650 -29.27 14.85 -7.42
N LEU A 651 -28.88 15.33 -6.23
CA LEU A 651 -27.58 15.01 -5.63
C LEU A 651 -27.46 13.53 -5.24
N ILE A 652 -28.53 12.92 -4.73
CA ILE A 652 -28.57 11.47 -4.44
C ILE A 652 -28.33 10.67 -5.73
N ASN A 653 -28.95 11.05 -6.85
CA ASN A 653 -28.75 10.36 -8.13
C ASN A 653 -27.29 10.44 -8.61
N VAL A 654 -26.65 11.61 -8.49
CA VAL A 654 -25.22 11.78 -8.82
C VAL A 654 -24.33 10.96 -7.88
N ALA A 655 -24.64 10.94 -6.59
CA ALA A 655 -23.89 10.14 -5.63
C ALA A 655 -24.07 8.63 -5.89
N PHE A 656 -25.26 8.19 -6.29
CA PHE A 656 -25.54 6.80 -6.66
C PHE A 656 -24.69 6.35 -7.85
N THR A 657 -24.61 7.16 -8.92
CA THR A 657 -23.80 6.81 -10.09
C THR A 657 -22.32 6.72 -9.73
N LYS A 658 -21.80 7.69 -8.95
CA LYS A 658 -20.41 7.64 -8.46
C LYS A 658 -20.15 6.42 -7.56
N GLY A 659 -21.09 6.10 -6.67
CA GLY A 659 -20.99 4.95 -5.77
C GLY A 659 -21.03 3.60 -6.48
N ASP A 660 -21.80 3.48 -7.58
CA ASP A 660 -21.92 2.23 -8.34
C ASP A 660 -20.64 1.86 -9.12
N ASP A 661 -19.80 2.84 -9.45
CA ASP A 661 -18.52 2.58 -10.13
C ASP A 661 -17.43 2.12 -9.14
N GLY A 662 -17.43 2.66 -7.91
CA GLY A 662 -16.36 2.46 -6.93
C GLY A 662 -16.56 1.32 -5.92
N TRP A 663 -17.79 0.81 -5.73
CA TRP A 663 -18.09 -0.10 -4.61
C TRP A 663 -17.29 -1.42 -4.66
N ARG A 664 -16.95 -1.92 -5.85
CA ARG A 664 -16.17 -3.15 -5.98
C ARG A 664 -14.77 -2.97 -5.37
N LEU A 665 -14.17 -1.81 -5.56
CA LEU A 665 -12.84 -1.47 -5.04
C LEU A 665 -12.91 -1.32 -3.52
N ALA A 666 -13.91 -0.60 -3.01
CA ALA A 666 -14.17 -0.47 -1.57
C ALA A 666 -14.45 -1.82 -0.88
N TRP A 667 -15.07 -2.76 -1.59
CA TRP A 667 -15.29 -4.12 -1.10
C TRP A 667 -13.99 -4.92 -0.95
N VAL A 668 -13.10 -4.83 -1.94
CA VAL A 668 -11.77 -5.48 -1.88
C VAL A 668 -10.92 -4.85 -0.77
N GLU A 669 -10.92 -3.51 -0.67
CA GLU A 669 -10.25 -2.80 0.42
C GLU A 669 -10.78 -3.23 1.79
N SER A 670 -12.10 -3.29 1.97
CA SER A 670 -12.73 -3.73 3.22
C SER A 670 -12.27 -5.13 3.60
N ARG A 671 -12.19 -6.06 2.64
CA ARG A 671 -11.64 -7.41 2.87
C ARG A 671 -10.18 -7.37 3.26
N LEU A 672 -9.37 -6.59 2.55
CA LEU A 672 -7.94 -6.45 2.85
C LEU A 672 -7.72 -5.99 4.29
N ARG A 673 -8.51 -5.03 4.79
CA ARG A 673 -8.41 -4.58 6.19
C ARG A 673 -8.66 -5.69 7.20
N TYR A 674 -9.67 -6.54 6.99
CA TYR A 674 -9.88 -7.71 7.87
C TYR A 674 -8.76 -8.74 7.75
N ILE A 675 -8.19 -8.91 6.55
CA ILE A 675 -7.05 -9.82 6.33
C ILE A 675 -5.82 -9.29 7.05
N GLU A 676 -5.50 -8.01 6.93
CA GLU A 676 -4.39 -7.33 7.63
C GLU A 676 -4.48 -7.55 9.15
N LEU A 677 -5.67 -7.34 9.73
CA LEU A 677 -5.93 -7.60 11.15
C LEU A 677 -5.76 -9.08 11.51
N ALA A 678 -6.30 -9.98 10.68
CA ALA A 678 -6.19 -11.42 10.89
C ALA A 678 -4.73 -11.91 10.80
N GLU A 679 -3.97 -11.39 9.84
CA GLU A 679 -2.55 -11.71 9.68
C GLU A 679 -1.75 -11.24 10.88
N ASN A 680 -1.89 -9.98 11.31
CA ASN A 680 -1.18 -9.45 12.46
C ASN A 680 -1.49 -10.20 13.76
N MET A 681 -2.74 -10.64 13.97
CA MET A 681 -3.09 -11.50 15.11
C MET A 681 -2.56 -12.92 15.00
N SER A 682 -2.46 -13.45 13.78
CA SER A 682 -1.96 -14.79 13.54
C SER A 682 -0.43 -14.90 13.53
N TYR A 683 0.25 -13.76 13.32
CA TYR A 683 1.70 -13.71 13.12
C TYR A 683 2.49 -14.27 14.31
N GLN A 684 1.98 -14.06 15.52
CA GLN A 684 2.62 -14.49 16.75
C GLN A 684 2.38 -15.97 17.07
N ILE A 685 1.47 -16.65 16.36
CA ILE A 685 1.16 -18.06 16.61
C ILE A 685 2.33 -18.91 16.09
N PRO A 686 3.04 -19.64 16.97
CA PRO A 686 4.20 -20.44 16.56
C PRO A 686 3.79 -21.50 15.53
N GLY A 687 4.58 -21.63 14.45
CA GLY A 687 4.33 -22.56 13.35
C GLY A 687 3.18 -22.20 12.40
N PHE A 688 2.45 -21.09 12.64
CA PHE A 688 1.36 -20.69 11.75
C PHE A 688 1.88 -20.27 10.37
N ARG A 689 3.00 -19.52 10.30
CA ARG A 689 3.64 -19.12 9.04
C ARG A 689 4.27 -20.28 8.27
N GLU A 690 4.71 -21.33 8.97
CA GLU A 690 5.23 -22.55 8.35
C GLU A 690 4.15 -23.34 7.59
N THR A 691 2.87 -23.04 7.86
CA THR A 691 1.77 -23.64 7.11
C THR A 691 1.70 -23.03 5.71
N TYR A 692 2.38 -23.67 4.76
CA TYR A 692 2.48 -23.25 3.35
C TYR A 692 1.14 -22.90 2.70
N ASN A 693 0.04 -23.57 3.08
CA ASN A 693 -1.29 -23.30 2.53
C ASN A 693 -1.81 -21.89 2.86
N CYS A 694 -1.35 -21.28 3.96
CA CYS A 694 -1.78 -19.96 4.40
C CYS A 694 -0.87 -18.84 3.86
N PHE A 695 0.39 -19.17 3.60
CA PHE A 695 1.43 -18.24 3.16
C PHE A 695 2.27 -18.84 2.01
N PRO A 696 1.68 -19.11 0.83
CA PRO A 696 2.49 -19.39 -0.34
C PRO A 696 3.42 -18.19 -0.63
N LYS A 697 4.50 -18.40 -1.40
CA LYS A 697 5.24 -17.28 -2.01
C LYS A 697 4.43 -16.63 -3.13
N GLU A 698 3.78 -17.48 -3.93
CA GLU A 698 3.04 -17.09 -5.13
C GLU A 698 1.67 -17.77 -5.17
N ILE A 699 0.69 -17.09 -5.74
CA ILE A 699 -0.59 -17.68 -6.12
C ILE A 699 -0.74 -17.68 -7.63
N TYR A 700 -1.65 -18.52 -8.09
CA TYR A 700 -2.02 -18.64 -9.49
C TYR A 700 -3.50 -18.36 -9.63
N PHE A 701 -3.85 -17.51 -10.59
CA PHE A 701 -5.24 -17.16 -10.87
C PHE A 701 -5.47 -17.15 -12.37
N THR A 702 -6.73 -17.05 -12.77
CA THR A 702 -7.13 -17.23 -14.15
C THR A 702 -7.94 -16.04 -14.60
N ALA A 703 -7.69 -15.58 -15.82
CA ALA A 703 -8.46 -14.52 -16.44
C ALA A 703 -8.76 -14.88 -17.89
N THR A 704 -9.90 -14.42 -18.39
CA THR A 704 -10.24 -14.57 -19.80
C THR A 704 -9.42 -13.60 -20.65
N ALA A 705 -9.13 -13.97 -21.91
CA ALA A 705 -8.46 -13.05 -22.85
C ALA A 705 -9.21 -11.72 -23.01
N ARG A 706 -10.55 -11.74 -22.86
CA ARG A 706 -11.39 -10.55 -22.85
C ARG A 706 -11.10 -9.65 -21.64
N GLN A 707 -11.04 -10.20 -20.43
CA GLN A 707 -10.70 -9.42 -19.22
C GLN A 707 -9.31 -8.81 -19.31
N VAL A 708 -8.33 -9.57 -19.82
CA VAL A 708 -6.96 -9.04 -20.04
C VAL A 708 -6.98 -7.87 -21.01
N LYS A 709 -7.68 -8.01 -22.15
CA LYS A 709 -7.80 -6.94 -23.15
C LYS A 709 -8.55 -5.72 -22.62
N GLU A 710 -9.68 -5.91 -21.94
CA GLU A 710 -10.46 -4.82 -21.33
C GLU A 710 -9.63 -4.05 -20.31
N TYR A 711 -8.83 -4.77 -19.49
CA TYR A 711 -7.93 -4.14 -18.53
C TYR A 711 -6.80 -3.35 -19.20
N GLN A 712 -6.15 -3.93 -20.21
CA GLN A 712 -5.11 -3.27 -21.01
C GLN A 712 -5.61 -2.09 -21.88
N GLN A 713 -6.93 -1.98 -22.09
CA GLN A 713 -7.52 -0.84 -22.77
C GLN A 713 -7.87 0.30 -21.81
N LYS A 714 -8.09 -0.03 -20.54
CA LYS A 714 -8.43 0.93 -19.49
C LYS A 714 -7.21 1.69 -18.98
N HIS A 715 -6.06 1.01 -18.92
CA HIS A 715 -4.76 1.52 -18.45
C HIS A 715 -3.79 1.59 -19.62
#